data_AF-A0A1B9YCK7-F1
#
_entry.id   AF-A0A1B9YCK7-F1
#
_cell.length_a   1.000
_cell.length_b   1.000
_cell.length_c   1.000
_cell.angle_alpha   90.00
_cell.angle_beta   90.00
_cell.angle_gamma   90.00
#
_symmetry.space_group_name_H-M   'P 1'
#
loop_
_entity.id
_entity.type
_entity.pdbx_description
1 polymer ?
#
loop_
_entity_poly.entity_id
_entity_poly.type
_entity_poly.pdbx_seq_one_letter_code
_entity_poly.pdbx_strand_id
1 'polypeptide(L)'
;MKKLISLLFLLFINLFNCQYAEGQYTESEIYKLKLRIEKGDKKALYELAPYFDSSKKLAEFLGYHYLETQESFLAKRAIAENTTFTNQEMNVDSISSSKQFLDFLKKNERKIKYSPNIRAFYITTINQRNESVAFRELPNAKFEKLAKKIPQILQQNWIKTNRIDILIKENKPEVLVKICESFYRKRDRFDAYNRNKEDFYDLLTFLIHKEIGSIGMNHSLSWDTDDYNFDNNAILNLLIYFSKNYKSFVWDSSSSYFINKSLKSQQTDEIANLFEDLYNENDSIALNTFIKLSQSDVKRVNELSAEKERNFLSRANYILPTFPFRFLSQLSQLTSYYKQNNIDFQGTKDLHTHIEKLSAELSFRERRKYENYLIDYLSLQDLIPLEYWSLIYEKRPGLSESVSRILDIYYTKNWNKILNDENQLTLYLKKSLLYSRVGINGNLNYYLFKFTENGNDVIKLLNKIKSNDPDITFQIEKAKKICLEHFDYPIDTKKTFDGNFNSQQVDLKTESERLRLTAKDNDDFEREILKLFSKIGYSQIPEAFQVLENLNFNEKNYRNKYSLFERDFGFFMIKDWKDKTVRDEFLSVYKSHTEKELYRYYLDLAGIDYKNQNGNIDYDKVYEILKFNIVTPFTGSSELENEVGAVIKLLELDQKTALGYPDKLCNSAGMYICPPSDRAWEWRKYLKEKKLLKEEHSKIVSFNYGYYVDKVLMYRRINEGQNQ
;
A
#
# COMPACT_ATOMS: atom_id res chain seq x y z
N MET A 1 9.30 7.54 -46.71
CA MET A 1 8.31 8.64 -46.86
C MET A 1 6.85 8.16 -46.89
N LYS A 2 6.42 7.27 -47.81
CA LYS A 2 4.99 6.85 -47.89
C LYS A 2 4.38 6.25 -46.61
N LYS A 3 5.15 5.48 -45.82
CA LYS A 3 4.69 4.95 -44.51
C LYS A 3 4.69 5.98 -43.36
N LEU A 4 5.51 7.04 -43.48
CA LEU A 4 5.60 8.12 -42.49
C LEU A 4 4.37 9.03 -42.54
N ILE A 5 3.81 9.22 -43.74
CA ILE A 5 2.60 10.03 -43.96
C ILE A 5 1.39 9.36 -43.29
N SER A 6 1.21 8.05 -43.42
CA SER A 6 0.10 7.35 -42.74
C SER A 6 0.22 7.37 -41.22
N LEU A 7 1.44 7.29 -40.67
CA LEU A 7 1.69 7.37 -39.23
C LEU A 7 1.45 8.79 -38.70
N LEU A 8 1.91 9.81 -39.42
CA LEU A 8 1.63 11.21 -39.09
C LEU A 8 0.13 11.51 -39.19
N PHE A 9 -0.59 10.94 -40.16
CA PHE A 9 -2.03 11.11 -40.30
C PHE A 9 -2.81 10.43 -39.15
N LEU A 10 -2.39 9.24 -38.71
CA LEU A 10 -2.95 8.57 -37.53
C LEU A 10 -2.66 9.32 -36.22
N LEU A 11 -1.47 9.90 -36.07
CA LEU A 11 -1.13 10.78 -34.95
C LEU A 11 -1.93 12.08 -35.00
N PHE A 12 -2.12 12.67 -36.18
CA PHE A 12 -2.94 13.87 -36.35
C PHE A 12 -4.41 13.59 -36.04
N ILE A 13 -4.97 12.45 -36.47
CA ILE A 13 -6.33 12.02 -36.14
C ILE A 13 -6.48 11.75 -34.63
N ASN A 14 -5.51 11.11 -33.98
CA ASN A 14 -5.56 10.89 -32.53
C ASN A 14 -5.41 12.18 -31.72
N LEU A 15 -4.55 13.11 -32.15
CA LEU A 15 -4.39 14.42 -31.50
C LEU A 15 -5.63 15.30 -31.71
N PHE A 16 -6.22 15.31 -32.91
CA PHE A 16 -7.49 16.00 -33.16
C PHE A 16 -8.66 15.38 -32.40
N ASN A 17 -8.77 14.04 -32.35
CA ASN A 17 -9.84 13.38 -31.61
C ASN A 17 -9.71 13.58 -30.08
N CYS A 18 -8.50 13.69 -29.54
CA CYS A 18 -8.31 14.03 -28.12
C CYS A 18 -8.67 15.49 -27.83
N GLN A 19 -8.26 16.45 -28.69
CA GLN A 19 -8.65 17.86 -28.51
C GLN A 19 -10.14 18.12 -28.76
N TYR A 20 -10.82 17.35 -29.61
CA TYR A 20 -12.27 17.49 -29.85
C TYR A 20 -13.14 16.83 -28.77
N ALA A 21 -12.55 15.98 -27.92
CA ALA A 21 -13.23 15.36 -26.79
C ALA A 21 -13.17 16.23 -25.52
N GLU A 22 -12.18 17.13 -25.41
CA GLU A 22 -12.15 18.13 -24.34
C GLU A 22 -13.28 19.14 -24.54
N GLY A 23 -14.19 19.18 -23.58
CA GLY A 23 -15.19 20.23 -23.48
C GLY A 23 -16.55 19.94 -24.13
N GLN A 24 -16.77 18.79 -24.77
CA GLN A 24 -18.07 18.47 -25.37
C GLN A 24 -19.24 18.59 -24.38
N TYR A 25 -19.07 18.07 -23.15
CA TYR A 25 -20.06 18.25 -22.11
C TYR A 25 -20.14 19.69 -21.60
N THR A 26 -19.02 20.34 -21.27
CA THR A 26 -19.03 21.71 -20.70
C THR A 26 -19.55 22.77 -21.68
N GLU A 27 -19.49 22.52 -22.98
CA GLU A 27 -20.05 23.37 -24.03
C GLU A 27 -21.50 23.00 -24.41
N SER A 28 -21.95 21.82 -23.98
CA SER A 28 -23.28 21.30 -24.28
C SER A 28 -24.39 22.16 -23.68
N GLU A 29 -25.57 22.08 -24.30
CA GLU A 29 -26.76 22.75 -23.77
C GLU A 29 -27.19 22.16 -22.41
N ILE A 30 -26.97 20.86 -22.16
CA ILE A 30 -27.24 20.23 -20.86
C ILE A 30 -26.45 20.92 -19.74
N TYR A 31 -25.17 21.23 -19.97
CA TYR A 31 -24.36 21.91 -18.97
C TYR A 31 -24.80 23.37 -18.76
N LYS A 32 -25.16 24.08 -19.84
CA LYS A 32 -25.74 25.44 -19.73
C LYS A 32 -27.05 25.44 -18.94
N LEU A 33 -27.92 24.46 -19.19
CA LEU A 33 -29.16 24.25 -18.45
C LEU A 33 -28.88 23.90 -16.98
N LYS A 34 -27.92 23.01 -16.69
CA LYS A 34 -27.46 22.72 -15.31
C LYS A 34 -27.09 24.02 -14.57
N LEU A 35 -26.27 24.88 -15.17
CA LEU A 35 -25.85 26.14 -14.56
C LEU A 35 -27.03 27.11 -14.32
N ARG A 36 -28.04 27.11 -15.21
CA ARG A 36 -29.27 27.89 -15.03
C ARG A 36 -30.13 27.34 -13.91
N ILE A 37 -30.29 26.01 -13.83
CA ILE A 37 -30.99 25.33 -12.73
C ILE A 37 -30.31 25.66 -11.39
N GLU A 38 -28.97 25.64 -11.33
CA GLU A 38 -28.18 26.01 -10.15
C GLU A 38 -28.38 27.48 -9.71
N LYS A 39 -28.87 28.34 -10.60
CA LYS A 39 -29.22 29.74 -10.33
C LYS A 39 -30.70 29.93 -9.98
N GLY A 40 -31.49 28.87 -10.00
CA GLY A 40 -32.93 28.90 -9.70
C GLY A 40 -33.82 29.18 -10.89
N ASP A 41 -33.31 29.07 -12.12
CA ASP A 41 -34.14 29.14 -13.32
C ASP A 41 -35.00 27.89 -13.44
N LYS A 42 -36.26 28.02 -13.05
CA LYS A 42 -37.24 26.93 -13.11
C LYS A 42 -37.58 26.52 -14.54
N LYS A 43 -37.50 27.44 -15.52
CA LYS A 43 -37.77 27.13 -16.93
C LYS A 43 -36.75 26.14 -17.48
N ALA A 44 -35.49 26.26 -17.04
CA ALA A 44 -34.43 25.34 -17.42
C ALA A 44 -34.71 23.87 -17.03
N LEU A 45 -35.53 23.62 -15.99
CA LEU A 45 -36.00 22.26 -15.70
C LEU A 45 -36.86 21.69 -16.84
N TYR A 46 -37.76 22.49 -17.42
CA TYR A 46 -38.60 22.05 -18.54
C TYR A 46 -37.79 21.89 -19.83
N GLU A 47 -36.83 22.79 -20.06
CA GLU A 47 -35.93 22.75 -21.23
C GLU A 47 -34.95 21.57 -21.18
N LEU A 48 -34.67 21.02 -19.99
CA LEU A 48 -33.86 19.81 -19.83
C LEU A 48 -34.61 18.53 -20.23
N ALA A 49 -35.95 18.56 -20.27
CA ALA A 49 -36.75 17.36 -20.47
C ALA A 49 -36.39 16.55 -21.74
N PRO A 50 -36.22 17.15 -22.94
CA PRO A 50 -35.92 16.39 -24.16
C PRO A 50 -34.67 15.50 -24.07
N TYR A 51 -33.72 15.85 -23.21
CA TYR A 51 -32.48 15.09 -23.04
C TYR A 51 -32.68 13.77 -22.31
N PHE A 52 -33.80 13.55 -21.62
CA PHE A 52 -34.11 12.26 -20.98
C PHE A 52 -34.38 11.15 -22.00
N ASP A 53 -34.84 11.47 -23.20
CA ASP A 53 -35.02 10.50 -24.29
C ASP A 53 -33.77 10.40 -25.20
N SER A 54 -32.75 11.25 -24.99
CA SER A 54 -31.58 11.29 -25.85
C SER A 54 -30.56 10.22 -25.48
N SER A 55 -30.22 9.38 -26.46
CA SER A 55 -29.12 8.40 -26.38
C SER A 55 -27.80 8.93 -26.95
N LYS A 56 -27.77 10.20 -27.38
CA LYS A 56 -26.54 10.83 -27.88
C LYS A 56 -25.50 10.82 -26.78
N LYS A 57 -24.27 10.45 -27.12
CA LYS A 57 -23.14 10.45 -26.19
C LYS A 57 -22.40 11.78 -26.25
N LEU A 58 -21.90 12.23 -25.11
CA LEU A 58 -20.99 13.36 -24.97
C LEU A 58 -19.74 12.87 -24.23
N ALA A 59 -18.57 13.36 -24.65
CA ALA A 59 -17.34 13.13 -23.91
C ALA A 59 -17.26 14.06 -22.69
N GLU A 60 -16.88 13.47 -21.55
CA GLU A 60 -16.60 14.13 -20.29
C GLU A 60 -15.11 14.02 -19.98
N PHE A 61 -14.51 15.12 -19.52
CA PHE A 61 -13.10 15.16 -19.18
C PHE A 61 -12.92 15.04 -17.66
N LEU A 62 -12.34 13.92 -17.21
CA LEU A 62 -12.09 13.62 -15.79
C LEU A 62 -10.63 13.94 -15.40
N GLY A 63 -10.04 14.96 -16.02
CA GLY A 63 -8.66 15.41 -15.78
C GLY A 63 -7.60 14.70 -16.64
N TYR A 64 -7.51 13.38 -16.61
CA TYR A 64 -6.58 12.60 -17.46
C TYR A 64 -7.26 11.40 -18.13
N HIS A 65 -8.58 11.30 -18.00
CA HIS A 65 -9.42 10.28 -18.59
C HIS A 65 -10.61 10.91 -19.30
N TYR A 66 -11.08 10.25 -20.35
CA TYR A 66 -12.33 10.59 -21.03
C TYR A 66 -13.39 9.55 -20.70
N LEU A 67 -14.59 10.00 -20.40
CA LEU A 67 -15.75 9.15 -20.22
C LEU A 67 -16.84 9.55 -21.23
N GLU A 68 -17.28 8.61 -22.07
CA GLU A 68 -18.45 8.85 -22.93
C GLU A 68 -19.73 8.52 -22.17
N THR A 69 -20.58 9.53 -21.98
CA THR A 69 -21.84 9.39 -21.23
C THR A 69 -23.02 9.85 -22.07
N GLN A 70 -24.15 9.16 -21.99
CA GLN A 70 -25.36 9.57 -22.72
C GLN A 70 -25.97 10.85 -22.13
N GLU A 71 -26.53 11.69 -22.98
CA GLU A 71 -27.25 12.92 -22.62
C GLU A 71 -28.34 12.66 -21.56
N SER A 72 -29.02 11.51 -21.61
CA SER A 72 -30.00 11.10 -20.60
C SER A 72 -29.41 10.95 -19.18
N PHE A 73 -28.24 10.35 -19.04
CA PHE A 73 -27.53 10.24 -17.75
C PHE A 73 -27.06 11.62 -17.26
N LEU A 74 -26.59 12.47 -18.18
CA LEU A 74 -26.15 13.82 -17.86
C LEU A 74 -27.32 14.71 -17.39
N ALA A 75 -28.50 14.56 -18.00
CA ALA A 75 -29.72 15.23 -17.59
C ALA A 75 -30.18 14.76 -16.20
N LYS A 76 -30.18 13.45 -15.94
CA LYS A 76 -30.44 12.87 -14.61
C LYS A 76 -29.49 13.43 -13.56
N ARG A 77 -28.18 13.46 -13.84
CA ARG A 77 -27.17 14.02 -12.94
C ARG A 77 -27.41 15.50 -12.67
N ALA A 78 -27.75 16.30 -13.68
CA ALA A 78 -28.07 17.72 -13.50
C ALA A 78 -29.26 17.93 -12.55
N ILE A 79 -30.26 17.05 -12.58
CA ILE A 79 -31.36 17.06 -11.60
C ILE A 79 -30.90 16.63 -10.21
N ALA A 80 -30.17 15.51 -10.10
CA ALA A 80 -29.68 15.01 -8.82
C ALA A 80 -28.79 16.04 -8.09
N GLU A 81 -27.92 16.76 -8.82
CA GLU A 81 -27.01 17.75 -8.24
C GLU A 81 -27.69 19.05 -7.80
N ASN A 82 -28.84 19.40 -8.39
CA ASN A 82 -29.48 20.72 -8.23
C ASN A 82 -30.88 20.66 -7.63
N THR A 83 -31.34 19.48 -7.25
CA THR A 83 -32.59 19.28 -6.54
C THR A 83 -32.33 18.52 -5.26
N THR A 84 -33.29 18.61 -4.36
CA THR A 84 -33.28 17.84 -3.12
C THR A 84 -34.59 17.05 -3.03
N PHE A 85 -35.18 16.61 -4.13
CA PHE A 85 -36.43 15.85 -4.04
C PHE A 85 -36.22 14.55 -3.25
N THR A 86 -37.19 14.18 -2.42
CA THR A 86 -37.17 12.91 -1.70
C THR A 86 -37.43 11.76 -2.68
N ASN A 87 -36.99 10.54 -2.35
CA ASN A 87 -37.25 9.37 -3.19
C ASN A 87 -38.76 9.08 -3.37
N GLN A 88 -39.62 9.49 -2.44
CA GLN A 88 -41.08 9.40 -2.60
C GLN A 88 -41.63 10.46 -3.57
N GLU A 89 -40.98 11.61 -3.69
CA GLU A 89 -41.37 12.66 -4.64
C GLU A 89 -40.86 12.34 -6.05
N MET A 90 -39.58 12.02 -6.17
CA MET A 90 -38.91 11.67 -7.43
C MET A 90 -37.72 10.75 -7.15
N ASN A 91 -37.75 9.55 -7.73
CA ASN A 91 -36.55 8.76 -7.94
C ASN A 91 -36.02 9.07 -9.34
N VAL A 92 -34.95 9.88 -9.43
CA VAL A 92 -34.39 10.37 -10.70
C VAL A 92 -33.95 9.23 -11.63
N ASP A 93 -33.41 8.15 -11.07
CA ASP A 93 -32.91 7.02 -11.85
C ASP A 93 -34.04 6.26 -12.54
N SER A 94 -35.23 6.26 -11.91
CA SER A 94 -36.45 5.63 -12.45
C SER A 94 -37.11 6.41 -13.60
N ILE A 95 -36.72 7.67 -13.82
CA ILE A 95 -37.25 8.47 -14.93
C ILE A 95 -36.63 7.98 -16.24
N SER A 96 -37.45 7.39 -17.10
CA SER A 96 -37.00 6.76 -18.35
C SER A 96 -37.36 7.57 -19.60
N SER A 97 -38.07 8.69 -19.46
CA SER A 97 -38.48 9.49 -20.62
C SER A 97 -38.74 10.97 -20.32
N SER A 98 -38.70 11.81 -21.36
CA SER A 98 -39.06 13.24 -21.27
C SER A 98 -40.50 13.41 -20.77
N LYS A 99 -41.42 12.54 -21.22
CA LYS A 99 -42.84 12.59 -20.84
C LYS A 99 -43.01 12.40 -19.33
N GLN A 100 -42.41 11.35 -18.76
CA GLN A 100 -42.47 11.10 -17.32
C GLN A 100 -41.93 12.27 -16.50
N PHE A 101 -40.81 12.85 -16.94
CA PHE A 101 -40.22 14.02 -16.27
C PHE A 101 -41.13 15.26 -16.35
N LEU A 102 -41.67 15.56 -17.53
CA LEU A 102 -42.61 16.67 -17.72
C LEU A 102 -43.90 16.48 -16.91
N ASP A 103 -44.44 15.26 -16.87
CA ASP A 103 -45.64 14.93 -16.09
C ASP A 103 -45.38 15.16 -14.59
N PHE A 104 -44.20 14.79 -14.09
CA PHE A 104 -43.78 15.13 -12.73
C PHE A 104 -43.72 16.65 -12.51
N LEU A 105 -43.06 17.40 -13.41
CA LEU A 105 -42.89 18.85 -13.27
C LEU A 105 -44.25 19.56 -13.26
N LYS A 106 -45.16 19.20 -14.19
CA LYS A 106 -46.52 19.75 -14.26
C LYS A 106 -47.34 19.41 -13.01
N LYS A 107 -47.32 18.15 -12.57
CA LYS A 107 -48.03 17.69 -11.37
C LYS A 107 -47.59 18.45 -10.12
N ASN A 108 -46.31 18.83 -10.04
CA ASN A 108 -45.72 19.48 -8.88
C ASN A 108 -45.39 20.97 -9.09
N GLU A 109 -45.87 21.59 -10.16
CA GLU A 109 -45.43 22.92 -10.58
C GLU A 109 -45.54 23.94 -9.44
N ARG A 110 -46.69 24.04 -8.77
CA ARG A 110 -46.86 24.99 -7.67
C ARG A 110 -46.08 24.63 -6.40
N LYS A 111 -45.63 23.39 -6.26
CA LYS A 111 -44.92 22.88 -5.09
C LYS A 111 -43.41 22.99 -5.23
N ILE A 112 -42.88 22.95 -6.45
CA ILE A 112 -41.43 23.10 -6.71
C ILE A 112 -41.02 24.54 -6.43
N LYS A 113 -40.21 24.71 -5.38
CA LYS A 113 -39.63 25.97 -4.92
C LYS A 113 -38.11 25.93 -5.02
N TYR A 114 -37.49 27.09 -5.14
CA TYR A 114 -36.04 27.24 -5.14
C TYR A 114 -35.58 27.82 -3.80
N SER A 115 -34.49 27.30 -3.24
CA SER A 115 -33.83 27.87 -2.06
C SER A 115 -32.50 28.52 -2.47
N PRO A 116 -32.40 29.86 -2.43
CA PRO A 116 -31.14 30.57 -2.73
C PRO A 116 -30.00 30.20 -1.77
N ASN A 117 -30.32 29.91 -0.49
CA ASN A 117 -29.31 29.62 0.53
C ASN A 117 -28.53 28.35 0.22
N ILE A 118 -29.17 27.34 -0.35
CA ILE A 118 -28.58 26.02 -0.63
C ILE A 118 -28.41 25.73 -2.12
N ARG A 119 -28.88 26.66 -2.97
CA ARG A 119 -28.87 26.58 -4.45
C ARG A 119 -29.41 25.23 -4.95
N ALA A 120 -30.65 24.95 -4.57
CA ALA A 120 -31.35 23.73 -4.96
C ALA A 120 -32.87 23.94 -5.02
N PHE A 121 -33.52 23.18 -5.89
CA PHE A 121 -34.97 23.05 -5.89
C PHE A 121 -35.44 22.00 -4.86
N TYR A 122 -36.64 22.21 -4.32
CA TYR A 122 -37.27 21.31 -3.36
C TYR A 122 -38.79 21.33 -3.52
N ILE A 123 -39.45 20.26 -3.08
CA ILE A 123 -40.91 20.19 -2.90
C ILE A 123 -41.19 20.18 -1.39
N THR A 124 -40.75 19.15 -0.69
CA THR A 124 -40.78 19.10 0.78
C THR A 124 -39.72 20.04 1.36
N THR A 125 -40.14 20.91 2.27
CA THR A 125 -39.23 21.84 2.96
C THR A 125 -38.20 21.08 3.79
N ILE A 126 -36.98 21.61 3.90
CA ILE A 126 -35.84 20.93 4.52
C ILE A 126 -36.17 20.46 5.96
N ASN A 127 -36.83 21.29 6.76
CA ASN A 127 -37.17 20.99 8.15
C ASN A 127 -38.32 19.96 8.32
N GLN A 128 -38.96 19.51 7.25
CA GLN A 128 -40.03 18.49 7.29
C GLN A 128 -39.53 17.09 6.93
N ARG A 129 -38.26 16.94 6.53
CA ARG A 129 -37.70 15.69 6.01
C ARG A 129 -37.11 14.83 7.10
N ASN A 130 -37.01 13.53 6.87
CA ASN A 130 -36.27 12.66 7.78
C ASN A 130 -34.77 12.87 7.65
N GLU A 131 -34.07 12.77 8.77
CA GLU A 131 -32.62 12.87 8.89
C GLU A 131 -32.03 11.57 9.45
N SER A 132 -30.72 11.40 9.27
CA SER A 132 -29.96 10.33 9.88
C SER A 132 -28.61 10.87 10.35
N VAL A 133 -28.63 11.45 11.54
CA VAL A 133 -27.49 12.05 12.21
C VAL A 133 -27.32 11.42 13.59
N ALA A 134 -26.08 11.13 13.96
CA ALA A 134 -25.70 10.63 15.27
C ALA A 134 -24.68 11.58 15.92
N PHE A 135 -24.59 11.54 17.24
CA PHE A 135 -23.63 12.35 17.99
C PHE A 135 -22.85 11.47 18.94
N ARG A 136 -21.56 11.78 19.10
CA ARG A 136 -20.73 11.27 20.19
C ARG A 136 -19.97 12.41 20.84
N GLU A 137 -19.49 12.18 22.06
CA GLU A 137 -18.62 13.12 22.75
C GLU A 137 -17.39 13.41 21.87
N LEU A 138 -16.89 14.64 21.91
CA LEU A 138 -15.72 15.01 21.13
C LEU A 138 -14.47 14.63 21.93
N PRO A 139 -13.56 13.78 21.40
CA PRO A 139 -12.30 13.49 22.06
C PRO A 139 -11.51 14.78 22.37
N ASN A 140 -10.91 14.86 23.57
CA ASN A 140 -10.21 16.08 24.02
C ASN A 140 -9.07 16.47 23.07
N ALA A 141 -8.28 15.49 22.62
CA ALA A 141 -7.19 15.70 21.67
C ALA A 141 -7.70 16.31 20.34
N LYS A 142 -8.85 15.84 19.85
CA LYS A 142 -9.50 16.39 18.65
C LYS A 142 -10.01 17.81 18.90
N PHE A 143 -10.62 18.08 20.05
CA PHE A 143 -11.05 19.42 20.43
C PHE A 143 -9.89 20.42 20.47
N GLU A 144 -8.75 20.07 21.07
CA GLU A 144 -7.56 20.92 21.11
C GLU A 144 -6.99 21.21 19.70
N LYS A 145 -6.98 20.20 18.82
CA LYS A 145 -6.59 20.37 17.42
C LYS A 145 -7.53 21.33 16.69
N LEU A 146 -8.85 21.15 16.87
CA LEU A 146 -9.85 22.05 16.30
C LEU A 146 -9.68 23.47 16.83
N ALA A 147 -9.49 23.66 18.14
CA ALA A 147 -9.30 24.98 18.75
C ALA A 147 -8.15 25.77 18.10
N LYS A 148 -7.05 25.10 17.73
CA LYS A 148 -5.92 25.71 17.01
C LYS A 148 -6.27 26.10 15.56
N LYS A 149 -7.14 25.32 14.90
CA LYS A 149 -7.53 25.51 13.51
C LYS A 149 -8.63 26.57 13.31
N ILE A 150 -9.55 26.68 14.27
CA ILE A 150 -10.74 27.56 14.18
C ILE A 150 -10.40 29.02 13.83
N PRO A 151 -9.35 29.67 14.38
CA PRO A 151 -8.97 31.02 13.97
C PRO A 151 -8.73 31.17 12.47
N GLN A 152 -8.14 30.17 11.81
CA GLN A 152 -7.91 30.17 10.37
C GLN A 152 -9.22 29.96 9.59
N ILE A 153 -10.09 29.07 10.07
CA ILE A 153 -11.42 28.85 9.47
C ILE A 153 -12.25 30.14 9.50
N LEU A 154 -12.23 30.88 10.62
CA LEU A 154 -12.99 32.13 10.78
C LEU A 154 -12.54 33.28 9.86
N GLN A 155 -11.38 33.16 9.21
CA GLN A 155 -10.88 34.11 8.21
C GLN A 155 -11.35 33.78 6.79
N GLN A 156 -11.93 32.61 6.56
CA GLN A 156 -12.35 32.18 5.22
C GLN A 156 -13.47 33.06 4.65
N ASN A 157 -13.44 33.33 3.34
CA ASN A 157 -14.41 34.20 2.66
C ASN A 157 -15.87 33.76 2.88
N TRP A 158 -16.12 32.45 2.92
CA TRP A 158 -17.48 31.92 3.10
C TRP A 158 -18.06 32.21 4.49
N ILE A 159 -17.22 32.44 5.50
CA ILE A 159 -17.67 32.88 6.84
C ILE A 159 -18.21 34.30 6.75
N LYS A 160 -17.42 35.21 6.16
CA LYS A 160 -17.76 36.65 6.07
C LYS A 160 -18.96 36.91 5.17
N THR A 161 -18.98 36.30 3.98
CA THR A 161 -20.07 36.49 3.01
C THR A 161 -21.42 36.02 3.56
N ASN A 162 -21.43 34.98 4.41
CA ASN A 162 -22.66 34.45 5.01
C ASN A 162 -22.92 34.99 6.43
N ARG A 163 -22.15 35.99 6.90
CA ARG A 163 -22.26 36.62 8.23
C ARG A 163 -22.19 35.61 9.40
N ILE A 164 -21.48 34.50 9.21
CA ILE A 164 -21.37 33.43 10.21
C ILE A 164 -20.60 33.91 11.43
N ASP A 165 -19.53 34.68 11.22
CA ASP A 165 -18.75 35.31 12.28
C ASP A 165 -19.57 36.23 13.19
N ILE A 166 -20.50 36.99 12.61
CA ILE A 166 -21.42 37.85 13.36
C ILE A 166 -22.35 36.99 14.23
N LEU A 167 -22.92 35.92 13.69
CA LEU A 167 -23.80 35.03 14.46
C LEU A 167 -23.07 34.31 15.59
N ILE A 168 -21.80 33.91 15.37
CA ILE A 168 -20.94 33.37 16.44
C ILE A 168 -20.73 34.42 17.53
N LYS A 169 -20.33 35.63 17.16
CA LYS A 169 -20.08 36.73 18.10
C LYS A 169 -21.32 37.11 18.91
N GLU A 170 -22.50 37.01 18.30
CA GLU A 170 -23.80 37.27 18.92
C GLU A 170 -24.36 36.06 19.66
N ASN A 171 -23.64 34.93 19.70
CA ASN A 171 -24.05 33.69 20.36
C ASN A 171 -25.41 33.15 19.86
N LYS A 172 -25.70 33.34 18.57
CA LYS A 172 -26.98 32.99 17.95
C LYS A 172 -26.97 31.58 17.38
N PRO A 173 -27.85 30.65 17.83
CA PRO A 173 -27.86 29.27 17.35
C PRO A 173 -28.20 29.13 15.86
N GLU A 174 -28.76 30.17 15.23
CA GLU A 174 -28.93 30.27 13.77
C GLU A 174 -27.63 30.04 13.00
N VAL A 175 -26.47 30.28 13.62
CA VAL A 175 -25.16 30.00 13.04
C VAL A 175 -25.04 28.54 12.58
N LEU A 176 -25.59 27.58 13.34
CA LEU A 176 -25.48 26.16 13.04
C LEU A 176 -26.17 25.83 11.71
N VAL A 177 -27.34 26.41 11.48
CA VAL A 177 -28.06 26.30 10.20
C VAL A 177 -27.29 26.99 9.08
N LYS A 178 -26.73 28.18 9.32
CA LYS A 178 -25.98 28.94 8.30
C LYS A 178 -24.70 28.24 7.85
N ILE A 179 -24.02 27.54 8.75
CA ILE A 179 -22.88 26.69 8.41
C ILE A 179 -23.35 25.56 7.50
N CYS A 180 -24.40 24.81 7.86
CA CYS A 180 -24.92 23.71 7.03
C CYS A 180 -25.46 24.18 5.67
N GLU A 181 -26.13 25.34 5.61
CA GLU A 181 -26.59 25.93 4.34
C GLU A 181 -25.39 26.23 3.43
N SER A 182 -24.34 26.82 3.99
CA SER A 182 -23.10 27.13 3.26
C SER A 182 -22.37 25.86 2.82
N PHE A 183 -22.35 24.84 3.68
CA PHE A 183 -21.74 23.55 3.39
C PHE A 183 -22.45 22.89 2.22
N TYR A 184 -23.78 22.74 2.27
CA TYR A 184 -24.54 22.14 1.19
C TYR A 184 -24.54 22.98 -0.08
N ARG A 185 -24.50 24.32 0.02
CA ARG A 185 -24.36 25.21 -1.14
C ARG A 185 -23.06 24.96 -1.90
N LYS A 186 -21.97 24.64 -1.18
CA LYS A 186 -20.69 24.24 -1.73
C LYS A 186 -20.53 22.71 -1.78
N ARG A 187 -21.60 21.94 -1.84
CA ARG A 187 -21.50 20.48 -2.02
C ARG A 187 -20.76 20.12 -3.30
N ASP A 188 -20.24 18.91 -3.36
CA ASP A 188 -19.55 18.43 -4.55
C ASP A 188 -20.56 18.29 -5.71
N ARG A 189 -20.15 18.73 -6.89
CA ARG A 189 -20.87 18.51 -8.15
C ARG A 189 -19.86 18.10 -9.21
N PHE A 190 -20.34 17.58 -10.33
CA PHE A 190 -19.47 17.29 -11.46
C PHE A 190 -18.60 18.52 -11.82
N ASP A 191 -17.29 18.31 -11.84
CA ASP A 191 -16.21 19.29 -12.03
C ASP A 191 -16.16 20.47 -11.04
N ALA A 192 -16.86 20.37 -9.92
CA ALA A 192 -16.86 21.37 -8.86
C ALA A 192 -16.75 20.68 -7.49
N TYR A 193 -15.52 20.52 -7.02
CA TYR A 193 -15.20 19.85 -5.75
C TYR A 193 -14.92 20.87 -4.65
N ASN A 194 -15.49 20.66 -3.46
CA ASN A 194 -15.22 21.46 -2.29
C ASN A 194 -14.03 20.92 -1.51
N ARG A 195 -12.86 21.44 -1.86
CA ARG A 195 -11.59 21.11 -1.20
C ARG A 195 -11.52 21.53 0.27
N ASN A 196 -12.46 22.35 0.74
CA ASN A 196 -12.52 22.82 2.13
C ASN A 196 -13.73 22.24 2.88
N LYS A 197 -14.20 21.04 2.50
CA LYS A 197 -15.34 20.37 3.16
C LYS A 197 -15.14 20.24 4.67
N GLU A 198 -13.91 19.96 5.11
CA GLU A 198 -13.60 19.74 6.52
C GLU A 198 -13.82 21.02 7.36
N ASP A 199 -13.57 22.22 6.82
CA ASP A 199 -13.71 23.48 7.56
C ASP A 199 -15.15 23.72 8.05
N PHE A 200 -16.15 23.33 7.26
CA PHE A 200 -17.56 23.45 7.63
C PHE A 200 -17.91 22.51 8.78
N TYR A 201 -17.46 21.26 8.64
CA TYR A 201 -17.70 20.20 9.60
C TYR A 201 -16.98 20.46 10.93
N ASP A 202 -15.71 20.89 10.87
CA ASP A 202 -14.87 21.24 12.01
C ASP A 202 -15.47 22.39 12.81
N LEU A 203 -15.90 23.46 12.13
CA LEU A 203 -16.53 24.60 12.80
C LEU A 203 -17.84 24.19 13.49
N LEU A 204 -18.65 23.35 12.83
CA LEU A 204 -19.90 22.85 13.39
C LEU A 204 -19.66 21.98 14.63
N THR A 205 -18.71 21.04 14.53
CA THR A 205 -18.27 20.14 15.61
C THR A 205 -17.74 20.93 16.80
N PHE A 206 -16.90 21.94 16.55
CA PHE A 206 -16.34 22.81 17.59
C PHE A 206 -17.43 23.59 18.31
N LEU A 207 -18.36 24.21 17.57
CA LEU A 207 -19.41 25.05 18.14
C LEU A 207 -20.44 24.30 18.99
N ILE A 208 -20.55 22.98 18.85
CA ILE A 208 -21.47 22.17 19.68
C ILE A 208 -20.73 21.23 20.64
N HIS A 209 -19.39 21.19 20.58
CA HIS A 209 -18.54 20.28 21.34
C HIS A 209 -18.98 18.80 21.21
N LYS A 210 -19.31 18.36 19.98
CA LYS A 210 -19.68 16.97 19.68
C LYS A 210 -19.16 16.60 18.32
N GLU A 211 -18.78 15.33 18.17
CA GLU A 211 -18.54 14.76 16.86
C GLU A 211 -19.87 14.33 16.23
N ILE A 212 -20.00 14.54 14.92
CA ILE A 212 -21.27 14.46 14.21
C ILE A 212 -21.21 13.36 13.16
N GLY A 213 -21.85 12.24 13.43
CA GLY A 213 -21.99 11.16 12.48
C GLY A 213 -23.12 11.45 11.50
N SER A 214 -22.92 11.25 10.21
CA SER A 214 -23.97 11.38 9.20
C SER A 214 -23.99 10.20 8.23
N ILE A 215 -25.18 9.78 7.82
CA ILE A 215 -25.36 8.68 6.87
C ILE A 215 -25.32 9.23 5.43
N GLY A 216 -24.44 8.66 4.60
CA GLY A 216 -24.35 8.94 3.16
C GLY A 216 -25.09 7.94 2.28
N MET A 217 -24.71 7.87 1.00
CA MET A 217 -25.37 7.03 -0.01
C MET A 217 -25.31 5.52 0.28
N ASN A 218 -24.29 5.01 0.99
CA ASN A 218 -24.19 3.57 1.27
C ASN A 218 -24.94 3.13 2.54
N HIS A 219 -25.74 4.02 3.12
CA HIS A 219 -26.46 3.80 4.37
C HIS A 219 -25.57 3.50 5.59
N SER A 220 -24.25 3.65 5.47
CA SER A 220 -23.32 3.58 6.59
C SER A 220 -23.17 4.95 7.26
N LEU A 221 -22.86 4.95 8.55
CA LEU A 221 -22.54 6.16 9.31
C LEU A 221 -21.07 6.53 9.10
N SER A 222 -20.80 7.79 8.73
CA SER A 222 -19.46 8.38 8.71
C SER A 222 -19.33 9.48 9.76
N TRP A 223 -18.17 9.53 10.43
CA TRP A 223 -17.78 10.55 11.42
C TRP A 223 -16.73 11.53 10.90
N ASP A 224 -16.29 11.36 9.66
CA ASP A 224 -15.17 12.12 9.08
C ASP A 224 -15.53 12.53 7.65
N THR A 225 -15.27 13.79 7.30
CA THR A 225 -15.52 14.27 5.96
C THR A 225 -14.66 13.59 4.91
N ASP A 226 -13.55 12.97 5.29
CA ASP A 226 -12.64 12.24 4.41
C ASP A 226 -13.06 10.79 4.13
N ASP A 227 -14.06 10.27 4.83
CA ASP A 227 -14.71 9.02 4.46
C ASP A 227 -15.39 9.20 3.09
N TYR A 228 -15.18 8.25 2.17
CA TYR A 228 -15.83 8.25 0.86
C TYR A 228 -17.37 8.24 0.96
N ASN A 229 -17.90 7.76 2.08
CA ASN A 229 -19.33 7.76 2.37
C ASN A 229 -19.83 9.10 2.95
N PHE A 230 -18.96 10.06 3.29
CA PHE A 230 -19.38 11.41 3.65
C PHE A 230 -19.65 12.25 2.39
N ASP A 231 -20.78 11.98 1.75
CA ASP A 231 -21.18 12.57 0.47
C ASP A 231 -22.19 13.72 0.63
N ASN A 232 -22.79 14.15 -0.48
CA ASN A 232 -23.84 15.18 -0.48
C ASN A 232 -25.09 14.79 0.33
N ASN A 233 -25.41 13.50 0.46
CA ASN A 233 -26.52 13.05 1.31
C ASN A 233 -26.15 13.22 2.79
N ALA A 234 -24.91 12.91 3.16
CA ALA A 234 -24.41 13.16 4.51
C ALA A 234 -24.49 14.65 4.86
N ILE A 235 -24.09 15.55 3.95
CA ILE A 235 -24.20 17.01 4.14
C ILE A 235 -25.67 17.46 4.23
N LEU A 236 -26.56 16.89 3.40
CA LEU A 236 -28.00 17.19 3.44
C LEU A 236 -28.62 16.79 4.78
N ASN A 237 -28.25 15.63 5.31
CA ASN A 237 -28.72 15.14 6.61
C ASN A 237 -28.35 16.10 7.75
N LEU A 238 -27.13 16.67 7.74
CA LEU A 238 -26.74 17.70 8.69
C LEU A 238 -27.64 18.94 8.57
N LEU A 239 -27.86 19.42 7.35
CA LEU A 239 -28.71 20.57 7.09
C LEU A 239 -30.16 20.34 7.56
N ILE A 240 -30.73 19.16 7.33
CA ILE A 240 -32.07 18.80 7.80
C ILE A 240 -32.11 18.83 9.34
N TYR A 241 -31.14 18.14 9.98
CA TYR A 241 -31.08 18.06 11.45
C TYR A 241 -31.00 19.45 12.09
N PHE A 242 -30.06 20.29 11.68
CA PHE A 242 -29.88 21.60 12.30
C PHE A 242 -31.04 22.55 11.96
N SER A 243 -31.62 22.47 10.77
CA SER A 243 -32.82 23.25 10.43
C SER A 243 -34.01 22.97 11.35
N LYS A 244 -34.13 21.73 11.83
CA LYS A 244 -35.17 21.32 12.79
C LYS A 244 -34.82 21.70 14.23
N ASN A 245 -33.56 21.51 14.62
CA ASN A 245 -33.19 21.42 16.03
C ASN A 245 -32.39 22.62 16.55
N TYR A 246 -31.94 23.57 15.71
CA TYR A 246 -31.05 24.66 16.16
C TYR A 246 -31.60 25.46 17.33
N LYS A 247 -32.92 25.67 17.41
CA LYS A 247 -33.55 26.43 18.50
C LYS A 247 -33.39 25.78 19.89
N SER A 248 -33.11 24.48 19.94
CA SER A 248 -32.86 23.75 21.18
C SER A 248 -31.41 23.88 21.67
N PHE A 249 -30.54 24.52 20.89
CA PHE A 249 -29.16 24.81 21.26
C PHE A 249 -29.08 26.19 21.94
N VAL A 250 -28.52 26.21 23.14
CA VAL A 250 -28.34 27.42 23.94
C VAL A 250 -26.84 27.63 24.18
N TRP A 251 -26.38 28.87 24.01
CA TRP A 251 -24.98 29.20 24.25
C TRP A 251 -24.62 29.06 25.73
N ASP A 252 -23.54 28.35 26.02
CA ASP A 252 -22.93 28.30 27.34
C ASP A 252 -21.72 29.24 27.40
N SER A 253 -21.86 30.35 28.11
CA SER A 253 -20.81 31.36 28.26
C SER A 253 -19.59 30.83 29.02
N SER A 254 -19.73 29.80 29.86
CA SER A 254 -18.61 29.26 30.63
C SER A 254 -17.65 28.46 29.75
N SER A 255 -18.20 27.65 28.85
CA SER A 255 -17.42 26.77 27.99
C SER A 255 -17.26 27.26 26.55
N SER A 256 -17.96 28.34 26.17
CA SER A 256 -17.92 28.98 24.84
C SER A 256 -18.34 28.08 23.68
N TYR A 257 -19.42 27.31 23.86
CA TYR A 257 -20.08 26.53 22.81
C TYR A 257 -21.59 26.38 23.08
N PHE A 258 -22.32 25.85 22.11
CA PHE A 258 -23.75 25.59 22.21
C PHE A 258 -24.06 24.23 22.86
N ILE A 259 -24.95 24.24 23.86
CA ILE A 259 -25.42 23.05 24.56
C ILE A 259 -26.88 22.76 24.18
N ASN A 260 -27.18 21.49 23.90
CA ASN A 260 -28.53 20.99 23.77
C ASN A 260 -28.74 19.83 24.75
N LYS A 261 -29.54 20.06 25.81
CA LYS A 261 -29.77 19.08 26.88
C LYS A 261 -30.53 17.83 26.43
N SER A 262 -31.28 17.92 25.33
CA SER A 262 -32.00 16.78 24.75
C SER A 262 -31.17 15.99 23.72
N LEU A 263 -29.94 16.44 23.43
CA LEU A 263 -29.07 15.79 22.47
C LEU A 263 -28.57 14.46 23.03
N LYS A 264 -29.05 13.36 22.45
CA LYS A 264 -28.50 12.03 22.76
C LYS A 264 -27.12 11.91 22.12
N SER A 265 -26.11 11.69 22.95
CA SER A 265 -24.73 11.53 22.52
C SER A 265 -24.13 10.25 23.09
N GLN A 266 -23.40 9.51 22.25
CA GLN A 266 -22.60 8.37 22.70
C GLN A 266 -21.39 8.86 23.48
N GLN A 267 -21.11 8.25 24.63
CA GLN A 267 -19.91 8.57 25.40
C GLN A 267 -18.66 8.12 24.63
N THR A 268 -17.60 8.91 24.69
CA THR A 268 -16.26 8.48 24.25
C THR A 268 -15.53 7.82 25.39
N ASP A 269 -14.71 6.84 25.06
CA ASP A 269 -13.82 6.15 25.99
C ASP A 269 -12.36 6.61 25.81
N GLU A 270 -11.50 6.18 26.73
CA GLU A 270 -10.08 6.48 26.66
C GLU A 270 -9.43 5.95 25.36
N ILE A 271 -9.92 4.82 24.84
CA ILE A 271 -9.42 4.23 23.59
C ILE A 271 -9.71 5.16 22.41
N ALA A 272 -10.88 5.80 22.34
CA ALA A 272 -11.18 6.78 21.30
C ALA A 272 -10.21 7.98 21.32
N ASN A 273 -9.83 8.47 22.52
CA ASN A 273 -8.82 9.53 22.63
C ASN A 273 -7.46 9.08 22.09
N LEU A 274 -7.03 7.85 22.39
CA LEU A 274 -5.78 7.28 21.87
C LEU A 274 -5.81 7.18 20.34
N PHE A 275 -6.94 6.87 19.71
CA PHE A 275 -7.00 6.84 18.24
C PHE A 275 -6.77 8.22 17.60
N GLU A 276 -7.14 9.31 18.28
CA GLU A 276 -6.81 10.66 17.82
C GLU A 276 -5.32 10.99 17.98
N ASP A 277 -4.67 10.47 19.03
CA ASP A 277 -3.23 10.64 19.26
C ASP A 277 -2.35 9.92 18.22
N LEU A 278 -2.90 8.99 17.44
CA LEU A 278 -2.18 8.39 16.30
C LEU A 278 -1.86 9.42 15.19
N TYR A 279 -2.61 10.52 15.15
CA TYR A 279 -2.40 11.64 14.22
C TYR A 279 -1.54 12.76 14.82
N ASN A 280 -0.98 12.56 16.02
CA ASN A 280 -0.14 13.55 16.68
C ASN A 280 1.16 13.75 15.88
N GLU A 281 1.56 15.01 15.68
CA GLU A 281 2.80 15.36 14.97
C GLU A 281 4.07 14.92 15.73
N ASN A 282 3.97 14.69 17.05
CA ASN A 282 5.06 14.15 17.84
C ASN A 282 5.13 12.62 17.69
N ASP A 283 6.18 12.16 17.02
CA ASP A 283 6.41 10.74 16.74
C ASP A 283 6.43 9.87 18.00
N SER A 284 6.96 10.37 19.12
CA SER A 284 6.99 9.63 20.38
C SER A 284 5.60 9.45 20.98
N ILE A 285 4.74 10.46 20.88
CA ILE A 285 3.35 10.36 21.34
C ILE A 285 2.60 9.36 20.47
N ALA A 286 2.66 9.51 19.14
CA ALA A 286 1.95 8.63 18.21
C ALA A 286 2.38 7.16 18.37
N LEU A 287 3.69 6.90 18.44
CA LEU A 287 4.24 5.54 18.59
C LEU A 287 3.87 4.91 19.94
N ASN A 288 4.00 5.64 21.05
CA ASN A 288 3.62 5.12 22.37
C ASN A 288 2.13 4.83 22.46
N THR A 289 1.31 5.69 21.86
CA THR A 289 -0.13 5.48 21.71
C THR A 289 -0.44 4.24 20.90
N PHE A 290 0.25 4.03 19.77
CA PHE A 290 0.10 2.83 18.95
C PHE A 290 0.45 1.56 19.73
N ILE A 291 1.55 1.57 20.48
CA ILE A 291 1.94 0.47 21.38
C ILE A 291 0.84 0.22 22.42
N LYS A 292 0.34 1.26 23.09
CA LYS A 292 -0.75 1.16 24.07
C LYS A 292 -2.01 0.55 23.44
N LEU A 293 -2.45 1.05 22.30
CA LEU A 293 -3.61 0.54 21.55
C LEU A 293 -3.43 -0.91 21.11
N SER A 294 -2.23 -1.31 20.69
CA SER A 294 -1.93 -2.69 20.33
C SER A 294 -2.07 -3.68 21.49
N GLN A 295 -2.25 -3.18 22.72
CA GLN A 295 -2.39 -3.95 23.96
C GLN A 295 -3.73 -3.71 24.68
N SER A 296 -4.62 -2.91 24.08
CA SER A 296 -5.92 -2.50 24.63
C SER A 296 -7.03 -3.51 24.30
N ASP A 297 -8.27 -3.18 24.69
CA ASP A 297 -9.45 -4.00 24.41
C ASP A 297 -9.62 -4.30 22.91
N VAL A 298 -9.60 -5.59 22.58
CA VAL A 298 -9.61 -6.10 21.21
C VAL A 298 -10.85 -5.64 20.45
N LYS A 299 -12.03 -5.76 21.07
CA LYS A 299 -13.30 -5.46 20.41
C LYS A 299 -13.34 -3.99 20.04
N ARG A 300 -13.02 -3.12 20.99
CA ARG A 300 -13.07 -1.68 20.79
C ARG A 300 -12.01 -1.18 19.81
N VAL A 301 -10.78 -1.72 19.87
CA VAL A 301 -9.72 -1.40 18.91
C VAL A 301 -10.13 -1.82 17.49
N ASN A 302 -10.72 -3.00 17.32
CA ASN A 302 -11.19 -3.46 16.01
C ASN A 302 -12.32 -2.58 15.45
N GLU A 303 -13.28 -2.17 16.29
CA GLU A 303 -14.36 -1.26 15.88
C GLU A 303 -13.82 0.08 15.36
N LEU A 304 -12.90 0.71 16.11
CA LEU A 304 -12.31 2.00 15.74
C LEU A 304 -11.34 1.89 14.58
N SER A 305 -10.54 0.83 14.51
CA SER A 305 -9.69 0.55 13.35
C SER A 305 -10.51 0.40 12.06
N ALA A 306 -11.63 -0.33 12.11
CA ALA A 306 -12.51 -0.48 10.95
C ALA A 306 -13.17 0.85 10.55
N GLU A 307 -13.52 1.71 11.52
CA GLU A 307 -14.00 3.06 11.24
C GLU A 307 -12.94 3.90 10.51
N LYS A 308 -11.70 3.93 11.01
CA LYS A 308 -10.62 4.76 10.47
C LYS A 308 -10.04 4.24 9.15
N GLU A 309 -10.04 2.92 8.93
CA GLU A 309 -9.56 2.32 7.67
C GLU A 309 -10.38 2.79 6.44
N ARG A 310 -11.62 3.23 6.64
CA ARG A 310 -12.45 3.83 5.57
C ARG A 310 -11.98 5.23 5.15
N ASN A 311 -11.16 5.90 5.97
CA ASN A 311 -10.71 7.27 5.77
C ASN A 311 -9.30 7.31 5.16
N PHE A 312 -9.17 6.82 3.92
CA PHE A 312 -7.86 6.67 3.27
C PHE A 312 -7.11 8.00 2.99
N LEU A 313 -7.80 9.15 3.04
CA LEU A 313 -7.20 10.47 2.84
C LEU A 313 -6.47 11.00 4.08
N SER A 314 -6.94 10.62 5.28
CA SER A 314 -6.36 11.04 6.55
C SER A 314 -5.19 10.14 6.90
N ARG A 315 -3.98 10.70 6.94
CA ARG A 315 -2.76 9.95 7.23
C ARG A 315 -2.37 10.11 8.69
N ALA A 316 -2.28 8.99 9.40
CA ALA A 316 -1.68 8.93 10.72
C ALA A 316 -0.19 9.32 10.65
N ASN A 317 0.45 9.51 11.81
CA ASN A 317 1.86 9.88 11.88
C ASN A 317 2.72 8.87 11.08
N TYR A 318 3.68 9.39 10.30
CA TYR A 318 4.51 8.62 9.38
C TYR A 318 5.42 7.57 10.07
N ILE A 319 5.69 7.72 11.38
CA ILE A 319 6.48 6.76 12.17
C ILE A 319 5.73 5.44 12.38
N LEU A 320 4.40 5.46 12.29
CA LEU A 320 3.56 4.29 12.48
C LEU A 320 3.65 3.33 11.28
N PRO A 321 3.28 2.05 11.46
CA PRO A 321 3.23 1.11 10.35
C PRO A 321 2.39 1.62 9.19
N THR A 322 2.74 1.24 7.97
CA THR A 322 2.11 1.70 6.71
C THR A 322 0.58 1.58 6.71
N PHE A 323 0.04 0.54 7.35
CA PHE A 323 -1.41 0.32 7.51
C PHE A 323 -1.77 0.23 9.01
N PRO A 324 -1.74 1.35 9.75
CA PRO A 324 -1.71 1.31 11.20
C PRO A 324 -2.96 0.63 11.80
N PHE A 325 -4.14 0.84 11.20
CA PHE A 325 -5.40 0.27 11.68
C PHE A 325 -5.51 -1.24 11.41
N ARG A 326 -4.97 -1.73 10.29
CA ARG A 326 -4.85 -3.17 10.04
C ARG A 326 -3.90 -3.83 11.03
N PHE A 327 -2.75 -3.20 11.29
CA PHE A 327 -1.80 -3.67 12.29
C PHE A 327 -2.45 -3.69 13.69
N LEU A 328 -3.08 -2.60 14.14
CA LEU A 328 -3.74 -2.56 15.45
C LEU A 328 -4.81 -3.64 15.60
N SER A 329 -5.57 -3.91 14.54
CA SER A 329 -6.61 -4.94 14.55
C SER A 329 -6.03 -6.33 14.81
N GLN A 330 -4.86 -6.65 14.22
CA GLN A 330 -4.21 -7.94 14.43
C GLN A 330 -3.37 -7.99 15.71
N LEU A 331 -2.65 -6.90 16.02
CA LEU A 331 -1.77 -6.83 17.19
C LEU A 331 -2.56 -6.83 18.50
N SER A 332 -3.71 -6.16 18.59
CA SER A 332 -4.57 -6.22 19.79
C SER A 332 -5.04 -7.64 20.07
N GLN A 333 -5.43 -8.38 19.03
CA GLN A 333 -5.78 -9.81 19.14
C GLN A 333 -4.59 -10.65 19.59
N LEU A 334 -3.42 -10.40 19.02
CA LEU A 334 -2.20 -11.14 19.30
C LEU A 334 -1.73 -10.92 20.75
N THR A 335 -1.65 -9.67 21.20
CA THR A 335 -1.22 -9.34 22.57
C THR A 335 -2.25 -9.77 23.61
N SER A 336 -3.55 -9.72 23.28
CA SER A 336 -4.60 -10.28 24.14
C SER A 336 -4.43 -11.79 24.30
N TYR A 337 -4.18 -12.51 23.19
CA TYR A 337 -3.86 -13.93 23.24
C TYR A 337 -2.60 -14.21 24.08
N TYR A 338 -1.54 -13.41 23.93
CA TYR A 338 -0.34 -13.54 24.74
C TYR A 338 -0.61 -13.35 26.24
N LYS A 339 -1.36 -12.31 26.61
CA LYS A 339 -1.76 -12.06 28.01
C LYS A 339 -2.59 -13.21 28.58
N GLN A 340 -3.56 -13.72 27.83
CA GLN A 340 -4.42 -14.84 28.26
C GLN A 340 -3.64 -16.14 28.48
N ASN A 341 -2.52 -16.32 27.78
CA ASN A 341 -1.69 -17.52 27.85
C ASN A 341 -0.37 -17.31 28.63
N ASN A 342 -0.22 -16.19 29.35
CA ASN A 342 1.00 -15.83 30.10
C ASN A 342 2.30 -15.86 29.26
N ILE A 343 2.21 -15.42 28.01
CA ILE A 343 3.34 -15.34 27.08
C ILE A 343 3.96 -13.93 27.17
N ASP A 344 5.26 -13.85 27.43
CA ASP A 344 5.98 -12.58 27.39
C ASP A 344 6.26 -12.17 25.94
N PHE A 345 5.74 -10.99 25.57
CA PHE A 345 5.95 -10.35 24.29
C PHE A 345 6.58 -8.96 24.41
N GLN A 346 6.84 -8.49 25.64
CA GLN A 346 7.55 -7.25 25.87
C GLN A 346 9.05 -7.46 25.70
N GLY A 347 9.55 -8.63 26.13
CA GLY A 347 10.95 -9.01 26.03
C GLY A 347 11.84 -8.31 27.04
N THR A 348 13.10 -8.74 27.09
CA THR A 348 14.10 -8.23 28.03
C THR A 348 14.78 -6.97 27.50
N LYS A 349 15.37 -6.16 28.39
CA LYS A 349 16.19 -5.00 28.01
C LYS A 349 17.36 -5.37 27.09
N ASP A 350 17.90 -6.58 27.26
CA ASP A 350 18.96 -7.12 26.41
C ASP A 350 18.47 -7.31 24.97
N LEU A 351 17.31 -7.95 24.78
CA LEU A 351 16.70 -8.12 23.46
C LEU A 351 16.40 -6.77 22.78
N HIS A 352 15.90 -5.79 23.54
CA HIS A 352 15.70 -4.43 23.02
C HIS A 352 16.98 -3.79 22.49
N THR A 353 18.12 -4.04 23.15
CA THR A 353 19.43 -3.59 22.67
C THR A 353 19.79 -4.26 21.34
N HIS A 354 19.42 -5.53 21.16
CA HIS A 354 19.60 -6.22 19.89
C HIS A 354 18.70 -5.68 18.78
N ILE A 355 17.43 -5.39 19.06
CA ILE A 355 16.47 -4.80 18.12
C ILE A 355 16.93 -3.42 17.65
N GLU A 356 17.39 -2.57 18.58
CA GLU A 356 17.93 -1.25 18.25
C GLU A 356 19.19 -1.36 17.39
N LYS A 357 20.07 -2.33 17.68
CA LYS A 357 21.26 -2.55 16.84
C LYS A 357 20.92 -3.04 15.44
N LEU A 358 19.92 -3.90 15.27
CA LEU A 358 19.45 -4.32 13.94
C LEU A 358 18.76 -3.18 13.17
N SER A 359 18.14 -2.26 13.91
CA SER A 359 17.51 -1.04 13.37
C SER A 359 18.51 -0.02 12.87
N ALA A 360 19.73 0.00 13.43
CA ALA A 360 20.78 0.92 13.05
C ALA A 360 21.39 0.60 11.67
N GLU A 361 22.13 1.57 11.13
CA GLU A 361 22.95 1.35 9.94
C GLU A 361 24.15 0.45 10.28
N LEU A 362 24.30 -0.64 9.54
CA LEU A 362 25.39 -1.61 9.68
C LEU A 362 25.96 -1.90 8.28
N SER A 363 27.26 -2.09 8.17
CA SER A 363 27.82 -2.68 6.94
C SER A 363 27.25 -4.09 6.74
N PHE A 364 27.27 -4.57 5.49
CA PHE A 364 26.77 -5.91 5.18
C PHE A 364 27.47 -6.99 6.03
N ARG A 365 28.80 -6.91 6.17
CA ARG A 365 29.61 -7.85 6.96
C ARG A 365 29.21 -7.83 8.44
N GLU A 366 29.08 -6.64 9.02
CA GLU A 366 28.69 -6.48 10.43
C GLU A 366 27.29 -7.02 10.67
N ARG A 367 26.33 -6.66 9.80
CA ARG A 367 24.96 -7.15 9.86
C ARG A 367 24.92 -8.67 9.76
N ARG A 368 25.58 -9.26 8.77
CA ARG A 368 25.57 -10.71 8.56
C ARG A 368 26.20 -11.47 9.72
N LYS A 369 27.34 -10.99 10.24
CA LYS A 369 27.97 -11.56 11.43
C LYS A 369 27.03 -11.50 12.63
N TYR A 370 26.33 -10.39 12.80
CA TYR A 370 25.45 -10.16 13.93
C TYR A 370 24.15 -10.95 13.85
N GLU A 371 23.55 -11.09 12.67
CA GLU A 371 22.41 -11.98 12.46
C GLU A 371 22.77 -13.44 12.74
N ASN A 372 23.93 -13.92 12.29
CA ASN A 372 24.40 -15.27 12.60
C ASN A 372 24.55 -15.48 14.11
N TYR A 373 25.13 -14.50 14.82
CA TYR A 373 25.19 -14.50 16.28
C TYR A 373 23.79 -14.61 16.89
N LEU A 374 22.82 -13.80 16.44
CA LEU A 374 21.46 -13.82 16.99
C LEU A 374 20.71 -15.13 16.69
N ILE A 375 20.93 -15.76 15.54
CA ILE A 375 20.33 -17.07 15.21
C ILE A 375 20.73 -18.15 16.23
N ASP A 376 21.97 -18.09 16.72
CA ASP A 376 22.47 -19.08 17.68
C ASP A 376 22.27 -18.64 19.15
N TYR A 377 22.17 -17.32 19.41
CA TYR A 377 21.99 -16.74 20.74
C TYR A 377 20.54 -16.77 21.24
N LEU A 378 19.57 -16.45 20.37
CA LEU A 378 18.18 -16.27 20.77
C LEU A 378 17.54 -17.61 21.16
N SER A 379 16.64 -17.57 22.14
CA SER A 379 15.76 -18.69 22.46
C SER A 379 14.42 -18.60 21.71
N LEU A 380 13.61 -19.66 21.77
CA LEU A 380 12.29 -19.65 21.15
C LEU A 380 11.38 -18.58 21.77
N GLN A 381 11.57 -18.28 23.06
CA GLN A 381 10.80 -17.24 23.75
C GLN A 381 11.23 -15.84 23.37
N ASP A 382 12.48 -15.62 22.95
CA ASP A 382 12.94 -14.30 22.50
C ASP A 382 12.38 -13.94 21.11
N LEU A 383 11.94 -14.94 20.33
CA LEU A 383 11.36 -14.69 19.00
C LEU A 383 10.01 -13.97 19.07
N ILE A 384 9.24 -14.20 20.13
CA ILE A 384 7.90 -13.61 20.31
C ILE A 384 7.98 -12.08 20.44
N PRO A 385 8.75 -11.52 21.39
CA PRO A 385 9.00 -10.08 21.45
C PRO A 385 9.74 -9.55 20.20
N LEU A 386 10.69 -10.31 19.63
CA LEU A 386 11.37 -9.89 18.39
C LEU A 386 10.36 -9.65 17.24
N GLU A 387 9.44 -10.59 17.02
CA GLU A 387 8.38 -10.46 16.01
C GLU A 387 7.45 -9.28 16.32
N TYR A 388 6.99 -9.15 17.56
CA TYR A 388 6.09 -8.06 17.98
C TYR A 388 6.72 -6.69 17.73
N TRP A 389 7.93 -6.45 18.22
CA TRP A 389 8.61 -5.16 18.05
C TRP A 389 9.00 -4.88 16.60
N SER A 390 9.26 -5.91 15.80
CA SER A 390 9.48 -5.74 14.36
C SER A 390 8.23 -5.24 13.63
N LEU A 391 7.04 -5.63 14.08
CA LEU A 391 5.77 -5.11 13.55
C LEU A 391 5.48 -3.69 14.05
N ILE A 392 5.82 -3.37 15.31
CA ILE A 392 5.73 -2.00 15.83
C ILE A 392 6.65 -1.06 15.04
N TYR A 393 7.88 -1.51 14.76
CA TYR A 393 8.92 -0.75 14.06
C TYR A 393 8.99 -1.06 12.56
N GLU A 394 7.85 -1.33 11.91
CA GLU A 394 7.77 -1.70 10.49
C GLU A 394 8.54 -0.74 9.56
N LYS A 395 8.57 0.55 9.91
CA LYS A 395 9.28 1.60 9.17
C LYS A 395 10.81 1.54 9.25
N ARG A 396 11.38 0.53 9.92
CA ARG A 396 12.83 0.29 10.04
C ARG A 396 13.23 -0.87 9.11
N PRO A 397 13.56 -0.60 7.82
CA PRO A 397 13.77 -1.67 6.82
C PRO A 397 14.88 -2.64 7.22
N GLY A 398 16.01 -2.15 7.74
CA GLY A 398 17.11 -3.01 8.18
C GLY A 398 16.72 -3.99 9.31
N LEU A 399 15.78 -3.62 10.18
CA LEU A 399 15.23 -4.53 11.18
C LEU A 399 14.38 -5.62 10.51
N SER A 400 13.45 -5.23 9.63
CA SER A 400 12.56 -6.15 8.92
C SER A 400 13.33 -7.18 8.08
N GLU A 401 14.39 -6.75 7.41
CA GLU A 401 15.28 -7.60 6.61
C GLU A 401 16.00 -8.64 7.49
N SER A 402 16.67 -8.18 8.54
CA SER A 402 17.42 -9.07 9.43
C SER A 402 16.52 -10.05 10.18
N VAL A 403 15.38 -9.57 10.68
CA VAL A 403 14.41 -10.40 11.43
C VAL A 403 13.86 -11.50 10.54
N SER A 404 13.55 -11.20 9.28
CA SER A 404 13.07 -12.22 8.33
C SER A 404 14.04 -13.39 8.22
N ARG A 405 15.32 -13.10 8.00
CA ARG A 405 16.37 -14.11 7.88
C ARG A 405 16.57 -14.89 9.19
N ILE A 406 16.65 -14.17 10.31
CA ILE A 406 16.82 -14.78 11.64
C ILE A 406 15.70 -15.78 11.91
N LEU A 407 14.44 -15.36 11.72
CA LEU A 407 13.27 -16.18 11.98
C LEU A 407 13.21 -17.39 11.05
N ASP A 408 13.49 -17.22 9.75
CA ASP A 408 13.44 -18.32 8.78
C ASP A 408 14.43 -19.44 9.11
N ILE A 409 15.68 -19.07 9.40
CA ILE A 409 16.72 -20.03 9.76
C ILE A 409 16.41 -20.65 11.13
N TYR A 410 16.06 -19.84 12.12
CA TYR A 410 15.79 -20.32 13.48
C TYR A 410 14.62 -21.30 13.52
N TYR A 411 13.49 -20.95 12.88
CA TYR A 411 12.33 -21.82 12.80
C TYR A 411 12.65 -23.12 12.09
N THR A 412 13.45 -23.08 11.03
CA THR A 412 13.86 -24.29 10.31
C THR A 412 14.72 -25.21 11.20
N LYS A 413 15.72 -24.66 11.89
CA LYS A 413 16.61 -25.42 12.78
C LYS A 413 15.86 -26.02 13.97
N ASN A 414 14.85 -25.31 14.49
CA ASN A 414 14.12 -25.70 15.69
C ASN A 414 12.71 -26.26 15.40
N TRP A 415 12.38 -26.58 14.15
CA TRP A 415 11.02 -26.94 13.76
C TRP A 415 10.47 -28.14 14.53
N ASN A 416 11.29 -29.17 14.71
CA ASN A 416 10.91 -30.35 15.51
C ASN A 416 10.61 -30.00 16.97
N LYS A 417 11.27 -28.99 17.56
CA LYS A 417 10.96 -28.56 18.93
C LYS A 417 9.58 -27.92 19.00
N ILE A 418 9.23 -27.13 18.00
CA ILE A 418 7.91 -26.48 17.89
C ILE A 418 6.82 -27.51 17.67
N LEU A 419 7.02 -28.46 16.76
CA LEU A 419 6.04 -29.50 16.47
C LEU A 419 5.73 -30.38 17.69
N ASN A 420 6.74 -30.65 18.53
CA ASN A 420 6.60 -31.53 19.69
C ASN A 420 6.19 -30.80 20.98
N ASP A 421 6.03 -29.48 20.94
CA ASP A 421 5.50 -28.67 22.04
C ASP A 421 4.12 -28.12 21.64
N GLU A 422 3.06 -28.65 22.25
CA GLU A 422 1.68 -28.30 21.92
C GLU A 422 1.40 -26.79 22.07
N ASN A 423 2.00 -26.14 23.07
CA ASN A 423 1.81 -24.72 23.30
C ASN A 423 2.50 -23.89 22.22
N GLN A 424 3.74 -24.25 21.86
CA GLN A 424 4.49 -23.58 20.80
C GLN A 424 3.85 -23.78 19.43
N LEU A 425 3.38 -24.99 19.14
CA LEU A 425 2.67 -25.30 17.90
C LEU A 425 1.35 -24.51 17.79
N THR A 426 0.59 -24.45 18.88
CA THR A 426 -0.67 -23.68 18.95
C THR A 426 -0.43 -22.19 18.77
N LEU A 427 0.58 -21.65 19.46
CA LEU A 427 1.02 -20.26 19.31
C LEU A 427 1.44 -19.96 17.86
N TYR A 428 2.24 -20.85 17.25
CA TYR A 428 2.70 -20.70 15.87
C TYR A 428 1.54 -20.64 14.88
N LEU A 429 0.52 -21.49 15.05
CA LEU A 429 -0.69 -21.48 14.25
C LEU A 429 -1.46 -20.17 14.43
N LYS A 430 -1.67 -19.71 15.68
CA LYS A 430 -2.40 -18.46 15.97
C LYS A 430 -1.74 -17.26 15.30
N LYS A 431 -0.43 -17.08 15.49
CA LYS A 431 0.29 -15.94 14.90
C LYS A 431 0.35 -16.02 13.37
N SER A 432 0.46 -17.22 12.79
CA SER A 432 0.47 -17.37 11.32
C SER A 432 -0.77 -16.77 10.67
N LEU A 433 -1.95 -16.89 11.31
CA LEU A 433 -3.18 -16.29 10.81
C LEU A 433 -3.20 -14.78 10.97
N LEU A 434 -2.91 -14.30 12.18
CA LEU A 434 -2.94 -12.87 12.47
C LEU A 434 -1.95 -12.10 11.61
N TYR A 435 -0.74 -12.63 11.39
CA TYR A 435 0.24 -12.05 10.46
C TYR A 435 -0.29 -12.01 9.02
N SER A 436 -0.89 -13.09 8.51
CA SER A 436 -1.48 -13.11 7.16
C SER A 436 -2.64 -12.12 6.96
N ARG A 437 -3.30 -11.69 8.05
CA ARG A 437 -4.42 -10.74 8.04
C ARG A 437 -3.99 -9.27 8.14
N VAL A 438 -2.70 -8.98 8.35
CA VAL A 438 -2.18 -7.60 8.37
C VAL A 438 -2.35 -6.92 7.01
N GLY A 439 -2.23 -7.67 5.92
CA GLY A 439 -2.46 -7.16 4.57
C GLY A 439 -1.32 -6.28 4.03
N ILE A 440 -0.08 -6.53 4.48
CA ILE A 440 1.16 -5.98 3.93
C ILE A 440 1.97 -7.11 3.30
N ASN A 441 2.73 -6.83 2.24
CA ASN A 441 3.67 -7.79 1.68
C ASN A 441 4.76 -8.14 2.71
N GLY A 442 5.38 -9.32 2.59
CA GLY A 442 6.51 -9.73 3.42
C GLY A 442 6.39 -11.16 3.92
N ASN A 443 7.48 -11.65 4.54
CA ASN A 443 7.57 -13.02 5.03
C ASN A 443 6.63 -13.36 6.19
N LEU A 444 6.08 -12.36 6.89
CA LEU A 444 5.06 -12.58 7.91
C LEU A 444 3.86 -13.39 7.38
N ASN A 445 3.56 -13.29 6.09
CA ASN A 445 2.43 -13.98 5.45
C ASN A 445 2.66 -15.48 5.26
N TYR A 446 3.90 -15.96 5.34
CA TYR A 446 4.28 -17.30 4.88
C TYR A 446 4.61 -18.27 6.01
N TYR A 447 4.23 -17.96 7.25
CA TYR A 447 4.47 -18.84 8.41
C TYR A 447 3.89 -20.23 8.20
N LEU A 448 2.67 -20.29 7.66
CA LEU A 448 1.97 -21.54 7.40
C LEU A 448 2.75 -22.47 6.44
N PHE A 449 3.58 -21.93 5.53
CA PHE A 449 4.35 -22.73 4.57
C PHE A 449 5.38 -23.66 5.22
N LYS A 450 5.75 -23.47 6.50
CA LYS A 450 6.64 -24.40 7.21
C LYS A 450 6.06 -25.80 7.36
N PHE A 451 4.73 -25.93 7.30
CA PHE A 451 4.04 -27.22 7.34
C PHE A 451 4.09 -27.97 6.02
N THR A 452 4.50 -27.35 4.91
CA THR A 452 4.51 -28.01 3.61
C THR A 452 5.44 -29.24 3.61
N GLU A 453 4.98 -30.34 3.02
CA GLU A 453 5.72 -31.61 2.92
C GLU A 453 6.16 -32.23 4.27
N ASN A 454 5.48 -31.88 5.37
CA ASN A 454 5.79 -32.43 6.69
C ASN A 454 5.18 -33.83 6.93
N GLY A 455 4.27 -34.27 6.08
CA GLY A 455 3.70 -35.62 6.07
C GLY A 455 2.69 -35.90 7.19
N ASN A 456 2.29 -37.18 7.27
CA ASN A 456 1.21 -37.64 8.16
C ASN A 456 1.54 -37.56 9.65
N ASP A 457 2.82 -37.59 10.03
CA ASP A 457 3.20 -37.55 11.45
C ASP A 457 2.92 -36.18 12.07
N VAL A 458 3.14 -35.10 11.32
CA VAL A 458 2.74 -33.75 11.75
C VAL A 458 1.22 -33.59 11.80
N ILE A 459 0.47 -34.20 10.87
CA ILE A 459 -1.00 -34.23 10.93
C ILE A 459 -1.49 -34.88 12.23
N LYS A 460 -0.85 -35.96 12.70
CA LYS A 460 -1.19 -36.57 13.99
C LYS A 460 -0.95 -35.62 15.16
N LEU A 461 0.11 -34.80 15.12
CA LEU A 461 0.37 -33.78 16.14
C LEU A 461 -0.70 -32.69 16.09
N LEU A 462 -1.05 -32.18 14.90
CA LEU A 462 -2.11 -31.20 14.69
C LEU A 462 -3.48 -31.71 15.18
N ASN A 463 -3.79 -32.99 14.99
CA ASN A 463 -5.04 -33.60 15.48
C ASN A 463 -5.13 -33.69 17.01
N LYS A 464 -4.02 -33.60 17.73
CA LYS A 464 -4.00 -33.62 19.21
C LYS A 464 -4.38 -32.27 19.80
N ILE A 465 -4.13 -31.18 19.08
CA ILE A 465 -4.44 -29.81 19.55
C ILE A 465 -5.96 -29.66 19.68
N LYS A 466 -6.43 -29.41 20.90
CA LYS A 466 -7.84 -29.09 21.18
C LYS A 466 -7.94 -27.61 21.52
N SER A 467 -8.55 -26.84 20.64
CA SER A 467 -8.76 -25.40 20.85
C SER A 467 -10.21 -25.02 20.52
N ASN A 468 -10.77 -24.14 21.35
CA ASN A 468 -12.05 -23.47 21.09
C ASN A 468 -11.85 -22.14 20.34
N ASP A 469 -10.60 -21.73 20.10
CA ASP A 469 -10.30 -20.54 19.30
C ASP A 469 -10.51 -20.86 17.81
N PRO A 470 -11.50 -20.22 17.15
CA PRO A 470 -11.82 -20.51 15.75
C PRO A 470 -10.65 -20.23 14.80
N ASP A 471 -9.74 -19.31 15.15
CA ASP A 471 -8.56 -19.02 14.34
C ASP A 471 -7.58 -20.21 14.34
N ILE A 472 -7.39 -20.84 15.51
CA ILE A 472 -6.52 -22.00 15.64
C ILE A 472 -7.12 -23.20 14.91
N THR A 473 -8.41 -23.49 15.11
CA THR A 473 -9.10 -24.57 14.40
C THR A 473 -9.01 -24.39 12.89
N PHE A 474 -9.24 -23.17 12.39
CA PHE A 474 -9.11 -22.84 10.98
C PHE A 474 -7.69 -23.08 10.44
N GLN A 475 -6.67 -22.65 11.18
CA GLN A 475 -5.28 -22.85 10.76
C GLN A 475 -4.80 -24.29 10.85
N ILE A 476 -5.30 -25.08 11.80
CA ILE A 476 -5.04 -26.52 11.86
C ILE A 476 -5.48 -27.19 10.57
N GLU A 477 -6.70 -26.91 10.10
CA GLU A 477 -7.21 -27.52 8.86
C GLU A 477 -6.41 -27.08 7.62
N LYS A 478 -6.01 -25.82 7.56
CA LYS A 478 -5.12 -25.35 6.49
C LYS A 478 -3.74 -26.01 6.55
N ALA A 479 -3.14 -26.11 7.73
CA ALA A 479 -1.83 -26.75 7.93
C ALA A 479 -1.86 -28.23 7.55
N LYS A 480 -2.91 -28.97 7.93
CA LYS A 480 -3.09 -30.38 7.55
C LYS A 480 -3.10 -30.58 6.04
N LYS A 481 -3.81 -29.71 5.31
CA LYS A 481 -3.89 -29.78 3.85
C LYS A 481 -2.50 -29.69 3.22
N ILE A 482 -1.71 -28.69 3.62
CA ILE A 482 -0.39 -28.46 3.01
C ILE A 482 0.68 -29.44 3.51
N CYS A 483 0.48 -30.12 4.66
CA CYS A 483 1.39 -31.18 5.12
C CYS A 483 1.58 -32.31 4.11
N LEU A 484 0.57 -32.57 3.28
CA LEU A 484 0.59 -33.61 2.25
C LEU A 484 0.98 -33.09 0.87
N GLU A 485 1.08 -31.76 0.71
CA GLU A 485 1.49 -31.15 -0.55
C GLU A 485 3.00 -31.32 -0.71
N HIS A 486 3.40 -31.91 -1.84
CA HIS A 486 4.81 -31.91 -2.24
C HIS A 486 5.15 -30.52 -2.75
N PHE A 487 6.27 -29.98 -2.27
CA PHE A 487 6.78 -28.71 -2.74
C PHE A 487 7.95 -28.94 -3.69
N ASP A 488 7.71 -28.72 -4.98
CA ASP A 488 8.78 -28.44 -5.93
C ASP A 488 8.71 -26.97 -6.32
N TYR A 489 9.87 -26.32 -6.31
CA TYR A 489 9.94 -24.95 -6.74
C TYR A 489 9.79 -24.92 -8.27
N PRO A 490 8.81 -24.19 -8.80
CA PRO A 490 8.52 -24.18 -10.22
C PRO A 490 9.59 -23.40 -10.96
N ILE A 491 10.49 -24.13 -11.60
CA ILE A 491 11.54 -23.58 -12.46
C ILE A 491 10.97 -23.38 -13.86
N ASP A 492 11.26 -22.22 -14.46
CA ASP A 492 10.94 -22.01 -15.88
C ASP A 492 11.75 -22.98 -16.76
N THR A 493 11.07 -23.67 -17.68
CA THR A 493 11.74 -24.55 -18.65
C THR A 493 12.64 -23.76 -19.59
N LYS A 494 12.33 -22.48 -19.84
CA LYS A 494 13.10 -21.57 -20.68
C LYS A 494 14.04 -20.72 -19.82
N LYS A 495 15.27 -21.19 -19.65
CA LYS A 495 16.32 -20.50 -18.89
C LYS A 495 16.90 -19.27 -19.58
N THR A 496 16.70 -19.17 -20.90
CA THR A 496 17.18 -18.07 -21.75
C THR A 496 16.05 -17.43 -22.55
N PHE A 497 15.88 -16.12 -22.48
CA PHE A 497 14.89 -15.34 -23.24
C PHE A 497 15.42 -13.94 -23.56
N ASP A 498 14.62 -13.10 -24.23
CA ASP A 498 15.07 -11.78 -24.72
C ASP A 498 15.57 -10.83 -23.61
N GLY A 499 15.13 -11.04 -22.37
CA GLY A 499 15.59 -10.30 -21.18
C GLY A 499 16.56 -11.08 -20.29
N ASN A 500 16.92 -12.31 -20.65
CA ASN A 500 17.93 -13.11 -19.96
C ASN A 500 18.69 -14.01 -20.95
N PHE A 501 19.85 -13.57 -21.43
CA PHE A 501 20.59 -14.19 -22.52
C PHE A 501 22.10 -14.26 -22.20
N ASN A 502 22.82 -15.12 -22.93
CA ASN A 502 24.28 -15.21 -22.82
C ASN A 502 24.94 -13.90 -23.25
N SER A 503 26.04 -13.56 -22.60
CA SER A 503 26.82 -12.39 -22.97
C SER A 503 27.30 -12.45 -24.41
N GLN A 504 27.54 -11.27 -24.96
CA GLN A 504 27.97 -11.05 -26.33
C GLN A 504 29.22 -10.16 -26.29
N GLN A 505 30.13 -10.39 -27.24
CA GLN A 505 31.21 -9.44 -27.47
C GLN A 505 30.66 -8.24 -28.22
N VAL A 506 30.66 -7.07 -27.58
CA VAL A 506 30.10 -5.83 -28.13
C VAL A 506 31.17 -4.77 -28.26
N ASP A 507 31.26 -4.06 -29.39
CA ASP A 507 32.11 -2.86 -29.49
C ASP A 507 31.42 -1.70 -28.77
N LEU A 508 31.70 -1.55 -27.48
CA LEU A 508 30.99 -0.60 -26.61
C LEU A 508 31.22 0.84 -27.04
N LYS A 509 32.43 1.16 -27.50
CA LYS A 509 32.77 2.51 -27.93
C LYS A 509 32.00 2.89 -29.19
N THR A 510 32.08 2.05 -30.23
CA THR A 510 31.42 2.34 -31.52
C THR A 510 29.90 2.36 -31.36
N GLU A 511 29.32 1.40 -30.62
CA GLU A 511 27.87 1.33 -30.44
C GLU A 511 27.34 2.45 -29.56
N SER A 512 28.08 2.88 -28.52
CA SER A 512 27.65 4.01 -27.68
C SER A 512 27.61 5.32 -28.47
N GLU A 513 28.61 5.57 -29.32
CA GLU A 513 28.62 6.75 -30.20
C GLU A 513 27.50 6.68 -31.25
N ARG A 514 27.26 5.49 -31.82
CA ARG A 514 26.13 5.29 -32.74
C ARG A 514 24.80 5.61 -32.04
N LEU A 515 24.58 5.10 -30.83
CA LEU A 515 23.37 5.36 -30.05
C LEU A 515 23.20 6.85 -29.76
N ARG A 516 24.28 7.57 -29.43
CA ARG A 516 24.24 9.03 -29.20
C ARG A 516 23.75 9.80 -30.42
N LEU A 517 24.08 9.34 -31.63
CA LEU A 517 23.65 9.96 -32.88
C LEU A 517 22.22 9.57 -33.30
N THR A 518 21.73 8.40 -32.87
CA THR A 518 20.44 7.85 -33.31
C THR A 518 19.30 7.98 -32.29
N ALA A 519 19.61 8.25 -31.03
CA ALA A 519 18.60 8.40 -29.99
C ALA A 519 17.72 9.63 -30.23
N LYS A 520 16.44 9.51 -29.88
CA LYS A 520 15.45 10.59 -30.07
C LYS A 520 15.69 11.76 -29.12
N ASP A 521 16.10 11.44 -27.90
CA ASP A 521 16.38 12.35 -26.80
C ASP A 521 17.35 11.68 -25.80
N ASN A 522 17.69 12.39 -24.73
CA ASN A 522 18.63 11.91 -23.72
C ASN A 522 18.08 10.70 -22.94
N ASP A 523 16.77 10.66 -22.72
CA ASP A 523 16.09 9.59 -21.98
C ASP A 523 16.09 8.28 -22.80
N ASP A 524 15.87 8.37 -24.11
CA ASP A 524 16.05 7.27 -25.08
C ASP A 524 17.50 6.80 -25.14
N PHE A 525 18.45 7.72 -25.18
CA PHE A 525 19.89 7.40 -25.18
C PHE A 525 20.30 6.61 -23.94
N GLU A 526 19.97 7.10 -22.74
CA GLU A 526 20.32 6.43 -21.48
C GLU A 526 19.75 5.01 -21.40
N ARG A 527 18.48 4.84 -21.80
CA ARG A 527 17.84 3.52 -21.86
C ARG A 527 18.55 2.57 -22.83
N GLU A 528 18.87 3.04 -24.04
CA GLU A 528 19.55 2.19 -25.03
C GLU A 528 20.99 1.86 -24.63
N ILE A 529 21.68 2.78 -23.94
CA ILE A 529 22.99 2.48 -23.32
C ILE A 529 22.85 1.38 -22.27
N LEU A 530 21.87 1.45 -21.36
CA LEU A 530 21.68 0.39 -20.36
C LEU A 530 21.41 -0.98 -21.02
N LYS A 531 20.65 -1.02 -22.12
CA LYS A 531 20.45 -2.24 -22.93
C LYS A 531 21.70 -2.72 -23.66
N LEU A 532 22.55 -1.81 -24.13
CA LEU A 532 23.83 -2.15 -24.75
C LEU A 532 24.75 -2.81 -23.72
N PHE A 533 24.88 -2.19 -22.56
CA PHE A 533 25.76 -2.65 -21.50
C PHE A 533 25.26 -3.92 -20.82
N SER A 534 23.95 -4.17 -20.81
CA SER A 534 23.42 -5.46 -20.38
C SER A 534 23.78 -6.62 -21.31
N LYS A 535 24.51 -6.42 -22.42
CA LYS A 535 24.96 -7.51 -23.29
C LYS A 535 26.38 -7.98 -23.01
N ILE A 536 27.18 -7.18 -22.31
CA ILE A 536 28.62 -7.44 -22.17
C ILE A 536 28.89 -8.70 -21.37
N GLY A 537 30.04 -9.33 -21.60
CA GLY A 537 30.57 -10.42 -20.78
C GLY A 537 31.54 -9.95 -19.69
N TYR A 538 31.97 -10.87 -18.82
CA TYR A 538 32.92 -10.59 -17.74
C TYR A 538 34.20 -9.92 -18.23
N SER A 539 34.76 -10.41 -19.34
CA SER A 539 35.99 -9.89 -19.95
C SER A 539 35.93 -8.42 -20.37
N GLN A 540 34.74 -7.88 -20.61
CA GLN A 540 34.53 -6.50 -21.09
C GLN A 540 34.29 -5.49 -19.96
N ILE A 541 34.29 -5.92 -18.69
CA ILE A 541 34.11 -5.02 -17.54
C ILE A 541 35.07 -3.81 -17.55
N PRO A 542 36.39 -3.96 -17.84
CA PRO A 542 37.30 -2.81 -17.90
C PRO A 542 36.94 -1.80 -18.99
N GLU A 543 36.56 -2.28 -20.18
CA GLU A 543 36.12 -1.44 -21.29
C GLU A 543 34.83 -0.70 -20.93
N ALA A 544 33.88 -1.39 -20.28
CA ALA A 544 32.63 -0.81 -19.84
C ALA A 544 32.83 0.36 -18.88
N PHE A 545 33.77 0.26 -17.92
CA PHE A 545 34.08 1.38 -17.05
C PHE A 545 34.60 2.60 -17.80
N GLN A 546 35.51 2.40 -18.77
CA GLN A 546 36.07 3.49 -19.57
C GLN A 546 34.98 4.23 -20.37
N VAL A 547 34.05 3.49 -20.96
CA VAL A 547 32.95 4.11 -21.72
C VAL A 547 31.97 4.81 -20.77
N LEU A 548 31.51 4.15 -19.70
CA LEU A 548 30.54 4.72 -18.77
C LEU A 548 31.05 5.98 -18.07
N GLU A 549 32.35 6.07 -17.75
CA GLU A 549 32.94 7.24 -17.12
C GLU A 549 32.73 8.52 -17.93
N ASN A 550 32.69 8.40 -19.26
CA ASN A 550 32.50 9.53 -20.18
C ASN A 550 31.03 9.86 -20.50
N LEU A 551 30.08 9.14 -19.89
CA LEU A 551 28.64 9.35 -20.11
C LEU A 551 28.00 10.09 -18.93
N ASN A 552 27.20 11.12 -19.20
CA ASN A 552 26.41 11.82 -18.19
C ASN A 552 24.98 11.29 -18.20
N PHE A 553 24.50 10.81 -17.05
CA PHE A 553 23.14 10.29 -16.88
C PHE A 553 22.31 11.24 -16.01
N ASN A 554 21.03 11.43 -16.34
CA ASN A 554 20.06 12.11 -15.51
C ASN A 554 19.48 11.13 -14.48
N GLU A 555 20.14 11.06 -13.33
CA GLU A 555 19.83 10.11 -12.26
C GLU A 555 18.46 10.30 -11.60
N LYS A 556 17.72 11.37 -11.94
CA LYS A 556 16.34 11.58 -11.49
C LYS A 556 15.34 10.65 -12.18
N ASN A 557 15.65 10.16 -13.39
CA ASN A 557 14.71 9.43 -14.25
C ASN A 557 15.08 7.94 -14.45
N TYR A 558 16.36 7.56 -14.37
CA TYR A 558 16.82 6.18 -14.64
C TYR A 558 17.79 5.63 -13.59
N ARG A 559 17.80 4.29 -13.49
CA ARG A 559 18.65 3.54 -12.56
C ARG A 559 20.13 3.84 -12.82
N ASN A 560 20.91 3.88 -11.74
CA ASN A 560 22.37 4.05 -11.72
C ASN A 560 23.05 3.33 -12.91
N LYS A 561 23.82 4.05 -13.74
CA LYS A 561 24.54 3.50 -14.91
C LYS A 561 25.55 2.39 -14.58
N TYR A 562 25.93 2.28 -13.31
CA TYR A 562 26.79 1.22 -12.77
C TYR A 562 26.00 0.05 -12.15
N SER A 563 24.66 0.06 -12.17
CA SER A 563 23.84 -0.98 -11.54
C SER A 563 24.07 -2.39 -12.12
N LEU A 564 24.61 -2.50 -13.33
CA LEU A 564 24.95 -3.80 -13.94
C LEU A 564 26.02 -4.58 -13.16
N PHE A 565 26.94 -3.92 -12.47
CA PHE A 565 28.01 -4.61 -11.73
C PHE A 565 27.46 -5.34 -10.51
N GLU A 566 26.49 -4.73 -9.84
CA GLU A 566 25.74 -5.37 -8.76
C GLU A 566 24.77 -6.43 -9.31
N ARG A 567 23.96 -6.10 -10.32
CA ARG A 567 22.80 -6.91 -10.75
C ARG A 567 23.13 -8.02 -11.74
N ASP A 568 23.95 -7.72 -12.75
CA ASP A 568 24.27 -8.67 -13.82
C ASP A 568 25.43 -9.58 -13.40
N PHE A 569 26.39 -9.02 -12.63
CA PHE A 569 27.60 -9.72 -12.20
C PHE A 569 27.63 -10.10 -10.71
N GLY A 570 26.74 -9.58 -9.86
CA GLY A 570 26.64 -10.02 -8.46
C GLY A 570 27.68 -9.42 -7.52
N PHE A 571 28.29 -8.28 -7.84
CA PHE A 571 29.24 -7.60 -6.95
C PHE A 571 28.55 -6.73 -5.88
N PHE A 572 27.69 -7.36 -5.07
CA PHE A 572 26.78 -6.72 -4.10
C PHE A 572 27.48 -5.96 -2.95
N MET A 573 28.74 -6.29 -2.64
CA MET A 573 29.49 -5.66 -1.53
C MET A 573 29.99 -4.26 -1.85
N ILE A 574 30.13 -3.94 -3.13
CA ILE A 574 30.76 -2.72 -3.57
C ILE A 574 29.70 -1.65 -3.64
N LYS A 575 29.80 -0.70 -2.72
CA LYS A 575 28.92 0.46 -2.65
C LYS A 575 29.52 1.61 -3.44
N ASP A 576 28.66 2.50 -3.91
CA ASP A 576 29.02 3.76 -4.56
C ASP A 576 29.99 3.66 -5.75
N TRP A 577 29.60 2.90 -6.77
CA TRP A 577 30.32 2.79 -8.04
C TRP A 577 30.57 4.11 -8.78
N LYS A 578 29.98 5.23 -8.34
CA LYS A 578 30.24 6.57 -8.89
C LYS A 578 31.56 7.14 -8.42
N ASP A 579 32.07 6.71 -7.27
CA ASP A 579 33.39 7.07 -6.81
C ASP A 579 34.45 6.40 -7.70
N LYS A 580 35.34 7.22 -8.26
CA LYS A 580 36.43 6.74 -9.10
C LYS A 580 37.40 5.86 -8.30
N THR A 581 37.66 6.18 -7.04
CA THR A 581 38.55 5.39 -6.18
C THR A 581 38.00 3.97 -5.98
N VAL A 582 36.68 3.83 -5.79
CA VAL A 582 36.02 2.51 -5.71
C VAL A 582 36.20 1.71 -7.00
N ARG A 583 36.03 2.35 -8.16
CA ARG A 583 36.23 1.70 -9.47
C ARG A 583 37.68 1.29 -9.69
N ASP A 584 38.62 2.17 -9.36
CA ASP A 584 40.06 1.92 -9.52
C ASP A 584 40.50 0.75 -8.61
N GLU A 585 40.00 0.70 -7.37
CA GLU A 585 40.25 -0.40 -6.44
C GLU A 585 39.67 -1.71 -6.99
N PHE A 586 38.41 -1.72 -7.42
CA PHE A 586 37.80 -2.90 -8.03
C PHE A 586 38.61 -3.39 -9.24
N LEU A 587 39.03 -2.50 -10.13
CA LEU A 587 39.82 -2.85 -11.32
C LEU A 587 41.22 -3.39 -10.97
N SER A 588 41.82 -2.91 -9.88
CA SER A 588 43.08 -3.44 -9.36
C SER A 588 42.93 -4.90 -8.91
N VAL A 589 41.87 -5.20 -8.14
CA VAL A 589 41.56 -6.57 -7.70
C VAL A 589 41.18 -7.44 -8.90
N TYR A 590 40.33 -6.94 -9.80
CA TYR A 590 39.91 -7.64 -11.03
C TYR A 590 41.09 -8.08 -11.90
N LYS A 591 42.12 -7.24 -12.05
CA LYS A 591 43.31 -7.56 -12.86
C LYS A 591 44.25 -8.57 -12.20
N SER A 592 44.24 -8.65 -10.88
CA SER A 592 45.13 -9.51 -10.10
C SER A 592 44.54 -10.88 -9.78
N HIS A 593 43.25 -11.09 -10.06
CA HIS A 593 42.52 -12.31 -9.74
C HIS A 593 41.88 -12.91 -10.99
N THR A 594 41.84 -14.24 -11.09
CA THR A 594 40.92 -14.91 -12.01
C THR A 594 39.46 -14.61 -11.61
N GLU A 595 38.50 -14.83 -12.51
CA GLU A 595 37.08 -14.62 -12.19
C GLU A 595 36.65 -15.37 -10.92
N LYS A 596 37.06 -16.63 -10.78
CA LYS A 596 36.78 -17.44 -9.59
C LYS A 596 37.40 -16.84 -8.32
N GLU A 597 38.64 -16.38 -8.40
CA GLU A 597 39.34 -15.77 -7.27
C GLU A 597 38.75 -14.42 -6.90
N LEU A 598 38.25 -13.64 -7.86
CA LEU A 598 37.58 -12.36 -7.62
C LEU A 598 36.29 -12.54 -6.82
N TYR A 599 35.44 -13.51 -7.19
CA TYR A 599 34.24 -13.83 -6.40
C TYR A 599 34.59 -14.31 -4.99
N ARG A 600 35.64 -15.15 -4.85
CA ARG A 600 36.13 -15.57 -3.52
C ARG A 600 36.59 -14.37 -2.69
N TYR A 601 37.35 -13.45 -3.28
CA TYR A 601 37.81 -12.24 -2.62
C TYR A 601 36.65 -11.42 -2.05
N TYR A 602 35.62 -11.14 -2.85
CA TYR A 602 34.48 -10.33 -2.37
C TYR A 602 33.57 -11.07 -1.39
N LEU A 603 33.40 -12.39 -1.52
CA LEU A 603 32.71 -13.20 -0.51
C LEU A 603 33.47 -13.23 0.82
N ASP A 604 34.81 -13.27 0.78
CA ASP A 604 35.66 -13.23 1.97
C ASP A 604 35.62 -11.84 2.62
N LEU A 605 35.68 -10.78 1.81
CA LEU A 605 35.55 -9.39 2.26
C LEU A 605 34.18 -9.14 2.92
N ALA A 606 33.11 -9.75 2.37
CA ALA A 606 31.76 -9.76 2.93
C ALA A 606 31.64 -10.54 4.25
N GLY A 607 32.61 -11.40 4.57
CA GLY A 607 32.55 -12.30 5.71
C GLY A 607 31.54 -13.45 5.54
N ILE A 608 31.28 -13.88 4.30
CA ILE A 608 30.42 -15.04 4.03
C ILE A 608 31.15 -16.33 4.39
N ASP A 609 30.52 -17.16 5.21
CA ASP A 609 31.06 -18.46 5.60
C ASP A 609 30.65 -19.55 4.60
N TYR A 610 31.39 -19.66 3.49
CA TYR A 610 31.17 -20.68 2.45
C TYR A 610 32.33 -21.70 2.34
N LYS A 611 33.34 -21.59 3.21
CA LYS A 611 34.57 -22.39 3.14
C LYS A 611 34.67 -23.37 4.31
N ASN A 612 35.36 -24.47 4.06
CA ASN A 612 35.78 -25.40 5.10
C ASN A 612 37.14 -24.97 5.69
N GLN A 613 37.63 -25.72 6.69
CA GLN A 613 38.89 -25.43 7.38
C GLN A 613 40.12 -25.40 6.44
N ASN A 614 40.07 -26.12 5.32
CA ASN A 614 41.15 -26.16 4.33
C ASN A 614 41.04 -25.02 3.30
N GLY A 615 40.08 -24.10 3.45
CA GLY A 615 39.84 -22.98 2.53
C GLY A 615 39.12 -23.35 1.23
N ASN A 616 38.75 -24.62 1.04
CA ASN A 616 37.96 -25.08 -0.10
C ASN A 616 36.47 -24.78 0.10
N ILE A 617 35.70 -24.80 -1.00
CA ILE A 617 34.24 -24.61 -0.94
C ILE A 617 33.63 -25.70 -0.06
N ASP A 618 32.78 -25.28 0.88
CA ASP A 618 31.97 -26.14 1.72
C ASP A 618 30.54 -26.18 1.15
N TYR A 619 30.21 -27.27 0.46
CA TYR A 619 28.93 -27.39 -0.23
C TYR A 619 27.73 -27.44 0.71
N ASP A 620 27.91 -27.91 1.95
CA ASP A 620 26.85 -27.92 2.95
C ASP A 620 26.54 -26.48 3.39
N LYS A 621 27.55 -25.65 3.65
CA LYS A 621 27.35 -24.22 3.94
C LYS A 621 26.76 -23.47 2.75
N VAL A 622 27.23 -23.75 1.54
CA VAL A 622 26.68 -23.17 0.31
C VAL A 622 25.21 -23.54 0.14
N TYR A 623 24.83 -24.79 0.39
CA TYR A 623 23.43 -25.22 0.31
C TYR A 623 22.52 -24.39 1.23
N GLU A 624 22.96 -24.12 2.46
CA GLU A 624 22.23 -23.28 3.41
C GLU A 624 22.13 -21.82 2.94
N ILE A 625 23.20 -21.25 2.38
CA ILE A 625 23.17 -19.89 1.80
C ILE A 625 22.13 -19.80 0.67
N LEU A 626 22.16 -20.75 -0.27
CA LEU A 626 21.21 -20.80 -1.39
C LEU A 626 19.76 -20.96 -0.91
N LYS A 627 19.54 -21.57 0.26
CA LYS A 627 18.21 -21.82 0.82
C LYS A 627 17.64 -20.61 1.56
N PHE A 628 18.46 -19.87 2.29
CA PHE A 628 17.98 -18.89 3.28
C PHE A 628 18.32 -17.43 2.99
N ASN A 629 19.30 -17.16 2.14
CA ASN A 629 19.86 -15.82 2.03
C ASN A 629 19.32 -15.00 0.83
N ILE A 630 18.31 -15.52 0.12
CA ILE A 630 17.42 -14.71 -0.71
C ILE A 630 16.32 -14.21 0.21
N VAL A 631 16.43 -13.00 0.74
CA VAL A 631 15.59 -12.56 1.86
C VAL A 631 14.49 -11.64 1.37
N THR A 632 13.23 -12.03 1.58
CA THR A 632 12.11 -11.10 1.56
C THR A 632 11.97 -10.49 2.95
N PRO A 633 11.88 -9.15 3.13
CA PRO A 633 11.71 -8.53 4.44
C PRO A 633 10.52 -9.09 5.21
N PHE A 634 10.58 -9.05 6.55
CA PHE A 634 9.51 -9.58 7.41
C PHE A 634 8.19 -8.88 7.08
N THR A 635 8.23 -7.56 6.92
CA THR A 635 7.25 -6.67 6.30
C THR A 635 7.93 -5.89 5.17
N GLY A 636 7.39 -5.94 3.94
CA GLY A 636 7.95 -5.32 2.74
C GLY A 636 7.95 -6.27 1.52
N SER A 637 8.27 -5.76 0.33
CA SER A 637 8.24 -6.55 -0.92
C SER A 637 9.55 -6.56 -1.70
N SER A 638 10.60 -5.91 -1.20
CA SER A 638 11.88 -5.83 -1.90
C SER A 638 12.74 -7.05 -1.55
N GLU A 639 12.82 -8.03 -2.44
CA GLU A 639 13.73 -9.17 -2.27
C GLU A 639 15.18 -8.71 -2.25
N LEU A 640 15.95 -9.24 -1.31
CA LEU A 640 17.38 -9.00 -1.17
C LEU A 640 18.15 -10.25 -1.57
N GLU A 641 18.89 -10.12 -2.67
CA GLU A 641 19.57 -11.23 -3.33
C GLU A 641 21.09 -11.22 -3.09
N ASN A 642 21.57 -10.18 -2.38
CA ASN A 642 22.90 -9.94 -1.82
C ASN A 642 23.97 -10.96 -2.28
N GLU A 643 24.35 -11.90 -1.41
CA GLU A 643 25.48 -12.79 -1.65
C GLU A 643 25.16 -14.02 -2.51
N VAL A 644 23.88 -14.32 -2.73
CA VAL A 644 23.45 -15.58 -3.35
C VAL A 644 23.89 -15.63 -4.80
N GLY A 645 23.80 -14.52 -5.52
CA GLY A 645 24.31 -14.40 -6.89
C GLY A 645 25.81 -14.70 -6.97
N ALA A 646 26.62 -14.13 -6.09
CA ALA A 646 28.07 -14.36 -6.06
C ALA A 646 28.43 -15.82 -5.71
N VAL A 647 27.68 -16.45 -4.80
CA VAL A 647 27.85 -17.88 -4.48
C VAL A 647 27.48 -18.76 -5.68
N ILE A 648 26.41 -18.43 -6.40
CA ILE A 648 26.03 -19.13 -7.63
C ILE A 648 27.15 -19.02 -8.67
N LYS A 649 27.70 -17.82 -8.92
CA LYS A 649 28.83 -17.64 -9.83
C LYS A 649 30.04 -18.47 -9.43
N LEU A 650 30.34 -18.53 -8.14
CA LEU A 650 31.43 -19.38 -7.63
C LEU A 650 31.18 -20.87 -7.92
N LEU A 651 29.95 -21.36 -7.74
CA LEU A 651 29.57 -22.74 -8.09
C LEU A 651 29.70 -23.01 -9.59
N GLU A 652 29.25 -22.09 -10.43
CA GLU A 652 29.31 -22.21 -11.89
C GLU A 652 30.75 -22.38 -12.38
N LEU A 653 31.66 -21.59 -11.81
CA LEU A 653 33.09 -21.62 -12.15
C LEU A 653 33.80 -22.85 -11.57
N ASP A 654 33.41 -23.32 -10.39
CA ASP A 654 33.98 -24.51 -9.77
C ASP A 654 33.56 -25.80 -10.48
N GLN A 655 32.25 -25.93 -10.74
CA GLN A 655 31.65 -27.11 -11.37
C GLN A 655 31.63 -27.04 -12.90
N LYS A 656 32.09 -25.92 -13.49
CA LYS A 656 32.18 -25.68 -14.93
C LYS A 656 30.84 -25.89 -15.66
N THR A 657 29.74 -25.45 -15.05
CA THR A 657 28.40 -25.53 -15.62
C THR A 657 27.52 -24.42 -15.08
N ALA A 658 26.67 -23.83 -15.92
CA ALA A 658 25.64 -22.86 -15.52
C ALA A 658 24.25 -23.51 -15.41
N LEU A 659 24.17 -24.84 -15.39
CA LEU A 659 22.90 -25.59 -15.41
C LEU A 659 21.97 -25.22 -16.59
N GLY A 660 22.53 -24.68 -17.67
CA GLY A 660 21.77 -24.22 -18.85
C GLY A 660 21.26 -22.79 -18.77
N TYR A 661 21.55 -22.06 -17.70
CA TYR A 661 21.30 -20.61 -17.63
C TYR A 661 22.40 -19.80 -18.35
N PRO A 662 22.16 -18.50 -18.59
CA PRO A 662 23.19 -17.59 -19.10
C PRO A 662 24.48 -17.55 -18.28
N ASP A 663 25.57 -17.13 -18.89
CA ASP A 663 26.85 -16.90 -18.23
C ASP A 663 26.84 -15.74 -17.22
N LYS A 664 25.85 -14.83 -17.28
CA LYS A 664 25.60 -13.78 -16.27
C LYS A 664 24.44 -14.09 -15.36
N LEU A 665 24.37 -13.45 -14.19
CA LEU A 665 23.25 -13.63 -13.25
C LEU A 665 21.97 -12.98 -13.76
N CYS A 666 22.08 -11.81 -14.39
CA CYS A 666 20.97 -11.09 -14.99
C CYS A 666 21.42 -10.29 -16.22
N ASN A 667 20.44 -9.81 -16.97
CA ASN A 667 20.62 -8.83 -18.05
C ASN A 667 19.68 -7.65 -17.78
N SER A 668 19.96 -6.90 -16.71
CA SER A 668 18.99 -6.00 -16.09
C SER A 668 18.51 -4.86 -16.99
N ALA A 669 19.36 -4.41 -17.93
CA ALA A 669 19.09 -3.27 -18.83
C ALA A 669 18.48 -2.05 -18.11
N GLY A 670 18.87 -1.84 -16.84
CA GLY A 670 18.33 -0.75 -16.02
C GLY A 670 16.87 -0.89 -15.58
N MET A 671 16.17 -2.00 -15.86
CA MET A 671 14.73 -2.13 -15.56
C MET A 671 14.31 -3.48 -14.97
N TYR A 672 15.05 -4.55 -15.25
CA TYR A 672 14.73 -5.90 -14.79
C TYR A 672 15.61 -6.32 -13.59
N ILE A 673 15.04 -7.04 -12.64
CA ILE A 673 15.79 -7.84 -11.65
C ILE A 673 15.49 -9.29 -12.03
N CYS A 674 16.52 -10.13 -12.11
CA CYS A 674 16.39 -11.56 -12.37
C CYS A 674 16.65 -12.27 -11.04
N PRO A 675 15.62 -12.61 -10.25
CA PRO A 675 15.87 -13.21 -8.96
C PRO A 675 16.64 -14.52 -9.12
N PRO A 676 17.73 -14.73 -8.34
CA PRO A 676 18.50 -15.96 -8.41
C PRO A 676 17.75 -17.15 -7.81
N SER A 677 16.49 -17.00 -7.38
CA SER A 677 15.68 -18.03 -6.73
C SER A 677 15.58 -19.32 -7.53
N ASP A 678 15.31 -19.23 -8.84
CA ASP A 678 15.26 -20.39 -9.73
C ASP A 678 16.64 -21.09 -9.81
N ARG A 679 17.71 -20.31 -10.04
CA ARG A 679 19.10 -20.83 -10.07
C ARG A 679 19.50 -21.46 -8.75
N ALA A 680 19.19 -20.81 -7.63
CA ALA A 680 19.54 -21.26 -6.30
C ALA A 680 18.86 -22.60 -5.99
N TRP A 681 17.59 -22.77 -6.39
CA TRP A 681 16.89 -24.04 -6.26
C TRP A 681 17.53 -25.15 -7.11
N GLU A 682 17.82 -24.88 -8.38
CA GLU A 682 18.47 -25.87 -9.25
C GLU A 682 19.87 -26.24 -8.78
N TRP A 683 20.64 -25.29 -8.25
CA TRP A 683 21.94 -25.58 -7.64
C TRP A 683 21.80 -26.47 -6.41
N ARG A 684 20.82 -26.21 -5.53
CA ARG A 684 20.55 -27.09 -4.37
C ARG A 684 20.22 -28.51 -4.82
N LYS A 685 19.42 -28.68 -5.88
CA LYS A 685 19.11 -29.98 -6.47
C LYS A 685 20.36 -30.65 -7.06
N TYR A 686 21.15 -29.91 -7.83
CA TYR A 686 22.39 -30.38 -8.42
C TYR A 686 23.38 -30.90 -7.37
N LEU A 687 23.62 -30.15 -6.29
CA LEU A 687 24.54 -30.54 -5.21
C LEU A 687 24.10 -31.87 -4.55
N LYS A 688 22.78 -32.06 -4.36
CA LYS A 688 22.21 -33.29 -3.81
C LYS A 688 22.34 -34.47 -4.79
N GLU A 689 21.99 -34.29 -6.05
CA GLU A 689 22.06 -35.33 -7.08
C GLU A 689 23.49 -35.78 -7.37
N LYS A 690 24.45 -34.85 -7.33
CA LYS A 690 25.89 -35.15 -7.47
C LYS A 690 26.53 -35.68 -6.19
N LYS A 691 25.78 -35.81 -5.09
CA LYS A 691 26.27 -36.29 -3.79
C LYS A 691 27.47 -35.48 -3.29
N LEU A 692 27.43 -34.16 -3.47
CA LEU A 692 28.48 -33.23 -3.03
C LEU A 692 28.27 -32.75 -1.58
N LEU A 693 27.07 -32.95 -1.05
CA LEU A 693 26.70 -32.64 0.33
C LEU A 693 27.19 -33.76 1.26
N LYS A 694 27.75 -33.40 2.41
CA LYS A 694 28.21 -34.33 3.44
C LYS A 694 27.16 -34.57 4.51
N GLU A 695 26.26 -33.61 4.70
CA GLU A 695 25.24 -33.62 5.74
C GLU A 695 23.83 -33.72 5.13
N GLU A 696 22.88 -34.24 5.93
CA GLU A 696 21.47 -34.16 5.56
C GLU A 696 20.94 -32.77 5.90
N HIS A 697 20.48 -32.05 4.89
CA HIS A 697 19.88 -30.73 5.07
C HIS A 697 18.38 -30.81 5.35
N SER A 698 17.89 -29.86 6.15
CA SER A 698 16.48 -29.78 6.51
C SER A 698 15.58 -29.68 5.27
N LYS A 699 14.52 -30.51 5.24
CA LYS A 699 13.48 -30.48 4.20
C LYS A 699 12.43 -29.39 4.43
N ILE A 700 12.44 -28.76 5.60
CA ILE A 700 11.49 -27.71 5.95
C ILE A 700 11.68 -26.51 5.00
N VAL A 701 10.58 -26.07 4.39
CA VAL A 701 10.56 -25.01 3.38
C VAL A 701 10.94 -23.66 4.01
N SER A 702 11.72 -22.85 3.30
CA SER A 702 12.04 -21.46 3.71
C SER A 702 10.85 -20.53 3.45
N PHE A 703 10.63 -19.53 4.31
CA PHE A 703 9.57 -18.52 4.09
C PHE A 703 9.73 -17.76 2.77
N ASN A 704 10.97 -17.58 2.33
CA ASN A 704 11.31 -16.81 1.13
C ASN A 704 10.66 -17.39 -0.14
N TYR A 705 10.44 -18.71 -0.18
CA TYR A 705 9.76 -19.35 -1.30
C TYR A 705 8.24 -19.15 -1.29
N GLY A 706 7.63 -18.80 -0.15
CA GLY A 706 6.20 -18.54 -0.03
C GLY A 706 5.74 -17.36 -0.89
N TYR A 707 6.55 -16.30 -0.97
CA TYR A 707 6.27 -15.14 -1.81
C TYR A 707 6.19 -15.49 -3.29
N TYR A 708 7.15 -16.28 -3.78
CA TYR A 708 7.19 -16.72 -5.17
C TYR A 708 5.97 -17.58 -5.51
N VAL A 709 5.57 -18.47 -4.61
CA VAL A 709 4.42 -19.36 -4.82
C VAL A 709 3.09 -18.59 -4.83
N ASP A 710 2.89 -17.67 -3.89
CA ASP A 710 1.63 -16.94 -3.74
C ASP A 710 1.46 -15.87 -4.83
N LYS A 711 2.52 -15.14 -5.18
CA LYS A 711 2.44 -14.01 -6.10
C LYS A 711 2.84 -14.38 -7.51
N VAL A 712 4.02 -14.95 -7.72
CA VAL A 712 4.56 -15.14 -9.07
C VAL A 712 3.80 -16.22 -9.84
N LEU A 713 3.41 -17.31 -9.18
CA LEU A 713 2.68 -18.40 -9.83
C LEU A 713 1.20 -18.13 -10.02
N MET A 714 0.55 -17.43 -9.08
CA MET A 714 -0.87 -17.09 -9.24
C MET A 714 -1.07 -16.21 -10.47
N TYR A 715 -0.18 -15.23 -10.71
CA TYR A 715 -0.20 -14.43 -11.94
C TYR A 715 0.04 -15.25 -13.21
N ARG A 716 0.96 -16.22 -13.19
CA ARG A 716 1.17 -17.13 -14.34
C ARG A 716 -0.06 -17.97 -14.64
N ARG A 717 -0.70 -18.57 -13.62
CA ARG A 717 -1.92 -19.37 -13.77
C ARG A 717 -3.11 -18.55 -14.32
N ILE A 718 -3.26 -17.30 -13.89
CA ILE A 718 -4.31 -16.41 -14.41
C ILE A 718 -4.06 -16.09 -15.89
N ASN A 719 -2.81 -15.86 -16.30
CA ASN A 719 -2.47 -15.53 -17.69
C ASN A 719 -2.50 -16.76 -18.61
N GLU A 720 -2.18 -17.95 -18.10
CA GLU A 720 -2.30 -19.21 -18.85
C GLU A 720 -3.76 -19.65 -19.01
N GLY A 721 -4.62 -19.35 -18.03
CA GLY A 721 -6.08 -19.61 -18.10
C GLY A 721 -6.88 -18.64 -18.99
N GLN A 722 -6.26 -17.57 -19.50
CA GLN A 722 -6.87 -16.68 -20.51
C GLN A 722 -6.55 -17.09 -21.95
N ASN A 723 -5.68 -18.10 -22.14
CA ASN A 723 -5.30 -18.66 -23.44
C ASN A 723 -5.83 -20.09 -23.67
N GLN A 724 -6.78 -20.54 -22.84
CA GLN A 724 -7.64 -21.71 -23.10
C GLN A 724 -9.06 -21.21 -23.35
#